data_AF-A0A9N8D7V4-F1
#
_entry.id   AF-A0A9N8D7V4-F1
#
_cell.length_a   1.000
_cell.length_b   1.000
_cell.length_c   1.000
_cell.angle_alpha   90.00
_cell.angle_beta   90.00
_cell.angle_gamma   90.00
#
_symmetry.space_group_name_H-M   'P 1'
#
loop_
_entity.id
_entity.type
_entity.pdbx_description
1 polymer ?
#
loop_
_entity_poly.entity_id
_entity_poly.type
_entity_poly.pdbx_seq_one_letter_code
_entity_poly.pdbx_strand_id
1 'polypeptide(L)'
;MTDPPMPPLGRQSGPHSGESANSIVREALDIGDLITGAASHVTGPPNQANEDEEVVPQQAETQDTQDTTATANAKKKRQTFSFSGRHFKCNSNLFLDETHREAFLQRYPQNNLDIVGKVTQCPTAKNGKRWCFRWITAGTLLDVRWTQNYKDNSTDFRSKLKGLIMAYEREKSQLSMDLESTPADSQSTIPTSAEPTVKTPAAKPKKGNVLPTSEERAQAYASLKTACSTGSSVNAVSEARESRRITRGDDVDGYESDSDDGEELDQHDDAFNATPMGEGYDSDEDIYEIQATDGTTIPREDTYGKLAQKLQWKFQSVVPGEVPFTDNKNMRKEKTKLKSGVRRRWNDPFQCFQALGCSRDFVTVLTRESNDYAKNHLLDKDRKKKLCGGKWKDINVKEMHVFLGILLKISLSPVDGGGYNAYFEKEPIGINYSNNAKPKEIKNSEGWAFQYMTLLRFKQIRAAFHPEDKEMAAGASDKCYQLRRAINSTNTASKSTFDAGPFCAFDEGGVACRSRFCPVRQYNKDKPNKFRVDFFILACSKTYAILHIDVYQGRNAKNIGIDESIQDLPTTQKAVMNSVMSTFGDDGGGSRHIAMDNRYMCPELAVLLLTKCGCHSTGTCRRRRKGFPDLLDLEKKDGRGEYKIVADRVNRLLMMQWVDNKVVTMVTTKNDTTVGTVKRQIGPMSRQLDCPAAMIGYQKTMFGVDKGDEMRAHFGGFSTKAHFKKWYKRVFLAILDVMLMNAHIAWNLSVQEKTSPRNALKRHEFMLFVAECLLDYNEPEAADPDNTPENDPMKDHLPLQPKMKANNRQRCIVCRLESGQWFNPKLGEAGIRSGLSMCSICGIFAHNHIISDSDRHIHNLQQFQDKTCFQIAHHPDGVALWQLRDRHHCKGPRSICRSAPLWKTLRKLYGKPEIETRKRKRKDKDNNNEEGDDQSTKSSNSDDVQKKNTGTFYDSSDNDIYN
;
A
#
# COMPACT_ATOMS: atom_id res chain seq x y z
N MET A 1 -12.68 -79.99 1.34
CA MET A 1 -11.22 -80.21 1.18
C MET A 1 -10.49 -78.97 1.65
N THR A 2 -9.93 -78.93 2.85
CA THR A 2 -10.04 -79.90 3.96
C THR A 2 -9.72 -79.14 5.25
N ASP A 3 -10.76 -78.97 6.06
CA ASP A 3 -10.79 -79.37 7.48
C ASP A 3 -10.00 -78.52 8.53
N PRO A 4 -10.54 -78.40 9.78
CA PRO A 4 -11.13 -77.11 10.14
C PRO A 4 -10.76 -76.64 11.58
N PRO A 5 -11.64 -76.36 12.58
CA PRO A 5 -11.30 -75.39 13.64
C PRO A 5 -11.11 -76.00 15.04
N MET A 6 -10.77 -75.20 16.04
CA MET A 6 -11.48 -75.10 17.36
C MET A 6 -10.76 -74.13 18.33
N PRO A 7 -11.43 -73.61 19.39
CA PRO A 7 -10.87 -72.61 20.29
C PRO A 7 -10.62 -73.18 21.72
N PRO A 8 -11.09 -72.59 22.84
CA PRO A 8 -10.22 -71.93 23.82
C PRO A 8 -10.17 -72.64 25.19
N LEU A 9 -9.14 -72.35 26.01
CA LEU A 9 -9.02 -72.68 27.45
C LEU A 9 -7.86 -71.81 28.02
N GLY A 10 -7.83 -71.36 29.28
CA GLY A 10 -8.79 -71.43 30.38
C GLY A 10 -8.35 -70.53 31.56
N ARG A 11 -9.25 -70.23 32.50
CA ARG A 11 -8.94 -69.51 33.77
C ARG A 11 -8.21 -70.42 34.76
N GLN A 12 -7.41 -69.85 35.68
CA GLN A 12 -7.46 -70.07 37.16
C GLN A 12 -6.30 -69.32 37.88
N SER A 13 -6.60 -68.33 38.74
CA SER A 13 -6.50 -68.36 40.24
C SER A 13 -5.10 -68.69 40.78
N GLY A 14 -4.30 -67.76 41.30
CA GLY A 14 -4.43 -66.98 42.57
C GLY A 14 -3.11 -67.17 43.38
N PRO A 15 -2.99 -66.86 44.68
CA PRO A 15 -3.54 -65.78 45.54
C PRO A 15 -2.39 -64.98 46.26
N HIS A 16 -2.65 -64.37 47.44
CA HIS A 16 -1.69 -63.83 48.44
C HIS A 16 -1.02 -62.45 48.14
N SER A 17 -1.43 -61.37 48.84
CA SER A 17 -0.98 -60.85 50.16
C SER A 17 0.34 -60.06 50.11
N GLY A 18 0.54 -58.90 50.76
CA GLY A 18 -0.32 -58.14 51.68
C GLY A 18 0.57 -57.33 52.66
N GLU A 19 0.25 -56.05 52.88
CA GLU A 19 0.81 -55.14 53.91
C GLU A 19 2.33 -54.79 53.73
N SER A 20 2.86 -53.62 54.09
CA SER A 20 2.47 -52.54 55.03
C SER A 20 2.89 -51.15 54.46
N ALA A 21 2.03 -50.11 54.51
CA ALA A 21 1.92 -49.06 55.56
C ALA A 21 3.22 -48.25 55.79
N ASN A 22 3.29 -46.94 55.52
CA ASN A 22 2.58 -45.91 56.30
C ASN A 22 2.42 -44.54 55.58
N SER A 23 1.47 -43.75 56.07
CA SER A 23 1.07 -42.42 55.59
C SER A 23 2.01 -41.27 56.00
N ILE A 24 1.92 -40.14 55.29
CA ILE A 24 1.69 -38.81 55.90
C ILE A 24 0.94 -37.90 54.90
N VAL A 25 -0.06 -37.19 55.40
CA VAL A 25 -0.93 -36.26 54.66
C VAL A 25 -0.26 -34.89 54.52
N ARG A 26 -0.52 -34.17 53.42
CA ARG A 26 -0.39 -32.71 53.36
C ARG A 26 -1.61 -32.09 52.68
N GLU A 27 -2.34 -31.29 53.46
CA GLU A 27 -3.48 -30.49 53.00
C GLU A 27 -3.02 -29.26 52.22
N ALA A 28 -3.94 -28.72 51.42
CA ALA A 28 -3.78 -27.43 50.75
C ALA A 28 -4.31 -26.30 51.65
N LEU A 29 -3.73 -25.11 51.53
CA LEU A 29 -4.35 -23.88 52.03
C LEU A 29 -4.37 -22.80 50.94
N ASP A 30 -5.52 -22.14 50.89
CA ASP A 30 -5.94 -21.06 50.00
C ASP A 30 -5.92 -19.75 50.79
N ILE A 31 -5.52 -18.63 50.17
CA ILE A 31 -5.59 -17.30 50.80
C ILE A 31 -5.95 -16.24 49.76
N GLY A 32 -7.14 -15.64 49.96
CA GLY A 32 -7.51 -14.32 49.47
C GLY A 32 -8.19 -13.52 50.60
N ASP A 33 -7.68 -12.31 50.82
CA ASP A 33 -8.24 -11.19 51.60
C ASP A 33 -8.27 -11.19 53.16
N LEU A 34 -8.27 -9.95 53.68
CA LEU A 34 -8.09 -9.46 55.07
C LEU A 34 -6.65 -9.57 55.61
N ILE A 35 -6.07 -8.56 56.27
CA ILE A 35 -6.57 -7.82 57.46
C ILE A 35 -6.39 -6.28 57.37
N THR A 36 -7.32 -5.56 58.01
CA THR A 36 -7.26 -4.12 58.34
C THR A 36 -7.09 -3.84 59.84
N GLY A 37 -6.34 -2.79 60.20
CA GLY A 37 -6.42 -2.05 61.50
C GLY A 37 -5.39 -2.41 62.57
N ALA A 38 -5.17 -1.62 63.66
CA ALA A 38 -5.46 -0.20 63.96
C ALA A 38 -4.83 0.20 65.33
N ALA A 39 -4.52 1.50 65.57
CA ALA A 39 -4.23 2.15 66.89
C ALA A 39 -2.93 1.71 67.66
N SER A 40 -2.26 2.46 68.59
CA SER A 40 -2.32 3.87 69.09
C SER A 40 -1.18 4.22 70.10
N HIS A 41 -0.65 5.48 70.12
CA HIS A 41 -0.10 6.38 71.20
C HIS A 41 0.72 5.86 72.45
N VAL A 42 1.42 6.64 73.31
CA VAL A 42 1.65 8.11 73.58
C VAL A 42 3.11 8.38 74.10
N THR A 43 3.57 9.65 74.16
CA THR A 43 4.68 10.33 74.97
C THR A 43 5.88 10.87 74.18
N GLY A 44 6.66 11.90 74.60
CA GLY A 44 6.61 12.88 75.73
C GLY A 44 7.97 13.03 76.50
N PRO A 45 8.31 14.12 77.24
CA PRO A 45 7.70 15.46 77.43
C PRO A 45 8.75 16.65 77.29
N PRO A 46 8.75 17.79 78.05
CA PRO A 46 7.96 19.04 77.87
C PRO A 46 8.76 20.39 77.89
N ASN A 47 8.15 21.56 77.57
CA ASN A 47 7.82 22.70 78.49
C ASN A 47 7.54 24.11 77.87
N GLN A 48 6.60 24.86 78.50
CA GLN A 48 6.43 26.36 78.62
C GLN A 48 6.16 27.27 77.38
N ALA A 49 5.60 28.50 77.47
CA ALA A 49 4.47 29.10 78.24
C ALA A 49 4.30 30.63 77.89
N ASN A 50 3.05 31.15 77.86
CA ASN A 50 2.60 32.58 77.99
C ASN A 50 3.09 33.61 76.91
N GLU A 51 2.52 34.82 76.68
CA GLU A 51 1.41 35.62 77.29
C GLU A 51 0.82 36.65 76.27
N ASP A 52 -0.25 37.39 76.66
CA ASP A 52 -1.01 38.37 75.85
C ASP A 52 -0.50 39.85 75.92
N GLU A 53 -0.98 40.75 75.03
CA GLU A 53 -1.73 41.97 75.42
C GLU A 53 -2.22 42.84 74.23
N GLU A 54 -3.45 43.40 74.35
CA GLU A 54 -4.01 44.47 73.51
C GLU A 54 -3.74 45.85 74.12
N VAL A 55 -3.54 46.91 73.30
CA VAL A 55 -4.06 48.26 73.60
C VAL A 55 -4.44 48.99 72.30
N VAL A 56 -5.66 49.56 72.29
CA VAL A 56 -6.18 50.51 71.29
C VAL A 56 -6.18 51.92 71.89
N PRO A 57 -5.89 52.98 71.11
CA PRO A 57 -6.87 54.07 71.04
C PRO A 57 -7.12 54.62 69.63
N GLN A 58 -8.30 55.25 69.48
CA GLN A 58 -8.87 55.79 68.24
C GLN A 58 -8.59 57.30 68.06
N GLN A 59 -9.03 57.79 66.88
CA GLN A 59 -9.36 59.17 66.46
C GLN A 59 -8.29 59.79 65.53
N ALA A 60 -8.57 59.94 64.22
CA ALA A 60 -9.40 60.99 63.58
C ALA A 60 -8.71 62.38 63.64
N GLU A 61 -8.59 63.16 62.56
CA GLU A 61 -9.23 63.09 61.24
C GLU A 61 -8.42 63.89 60.19
N THR A 62 -8.88 63.88 58.93
CA THR A 62 -8.56 64.81 57.82
C THR A 62 -7.18 64.81 57.14
N GLN A 63 -7.24 64.45 55.86
CA GLN A 63 -6.47 65.00 54.73
C GLN A 63 -4.95 64.78 54.72
N ASP A 64 -4.53 63.62 54.23
CA ASP A 64 -3.47 63.61 53.22
C ASP A 64 -3.56 62.46 52.19
N THR A 65 -2.83 62.64 51.10
CA THR A 65 -2.85 61.80 49.88
C THR A 65 -2.48 60.33 50.11
N GLN A 66 -3.25 59.40 49.53
CA GLN A 66 -2.88 57.97 49.45
C GLN A 66 -2.45 57.55 48.05
N ASP A 67 -1.14 57.37 47.87
CA ASP A 67 -0.59 56.45 46.88
C ASP A 67 -0.86 55.00 47.34
N THR A 68 -1.50 54.20 46.48
CA THR A 68 -1.61 52.75 46.67
C THR A 68 -1.20 52.01 45.39
N THR A 69 -0.04 51.37 45.42
CA THR A 69 0.61 50.85 44.22
C THR A 69 0.03 49.53 43.73
N ALA A 70 -0.84 49.65 42.73
CA ALA A 70 -0.93 48.77 41.56
C ALA A 70 -1.38 47.30 41.74
N THR A 71 -2.63 47.10 42.16
CA THR A 71 -3.37 45.85 41.89
C THR A 71 -4.36 46.02 40.73
N ALA A 72 -4.45 45.03 39.84
CA ALA A 72 -5.00 45.22 38.50
C ALA A 72 -6.54 45.33 38.45
N ASN A 73 -7.04 46.52 38.10
CA ASN A 73 -8.47 46.72 37.78
C ASN A 73 -8.77 46.54 36.28
N ALA A 74 -9.88 45.87 35.99
CA ALA A 74 -10.07 45.19 34.70
C ALA A 74 -10.38 46.13 33.52
N LYS A 75 -9.39 46.34 32.63
CA LYS A 75 -9.67 46.78 31.25
C LYS A 75 -10.54 45.73 30.56
N LYS A 76 -11.80 46.07 30.24
CA LYS A 76 -12.71 45.26 29.40
C LYS A 76 -11.98 44.82 28.12
N LYS A 77 -11.50 43.58 28.09
CA LYS A 77 -10.87 42.97 26.93
C LYS A 77 -11.94 42.87 25.83
N ARG A 78 -11.90 43.76 24.83
CA ARG A 78 -12.69 43.62 23.61
C ARG A 78 -12.39 42.23 23.04
N GLN A 79 -13.34 41.30 23.10
CA GLN A 79 -13.19 40.01 22.43
C GLN A 79 -12.97 40.26 20.94
N THR A 80 -11.74 40.03 20.48
CA THR A 80 -11.38 40.16 19.08
C THR A 80 -11.98 38.99 18.32
N PHE A 81 -13.07 39.27 17.59
CA PHE A 81 -13.74 38.29 16.75
C PHE A 81 -12.75 37.64 15.77
N SER A 82 -12.53 36.33 15.92
CA SER A 82 -11.64 35.55 15.07
C SER A 82 -12.40 35.05 13.84
N PHE A 83 -11.91 35.40 12.65
CA PHE A 83 -12.52 34.98 11.38
C PHE A 83 -11.96 33.65 10.84
N SER A 84 -10.78 33.23 11.30
CA SER A 84 -10.06 32.09 10.71
C SER A 84 -10.83 30.78 10.89
N GLY A 85 -11.00 30.02 9.83
CA GLY A 85 -11.68 28.73 9.85
C GLY A 85 -13.20 28.78 10.02
N ARG A 86 -13.81 29.97 10.16
CA ARG A 86 -15.27 30.11 10.29
C ARG A 86 -15.99 29.99 8.95
N HIS A 87 -17.25 29.60 9.03
CA HIS A 87 -18.16 29.44 7.89
C HIS A 87 -19.12 30.62 7.81
N PHE A 88 -19.63 30.89 6.62
CA PHE A 88 -20.65 31.90 6.35
C PHE A 88 -21.54 31.45 5.19
N LYS A 89 -22.79 31.91 5.19
CA LYS A 89 -23.73 31.78 4.08
C LYS A 89 -23.99 33.17 3.52
N CYS A 90 -24.03 33.31 2.21
CA CYS A 90 -24.22 34.60 1.55
C CYS A 90 -24.80 34.46 0.15
N ASN A 91 -25.46 35.50 -0.34
CA ASN A 91 -25.88 35.59 -1.72
C ASN A 91 -24.67 35.58 -2.68
N SER A 92 -24.77 34.73 -3.71
CA SER A 92 -23.77 34.50 -4.77
C SER A 92 -23.24 35.78 -5.41
N ASN A 93 -24.05 36.82 -5.62
CA ASN A 93 -23.60 38.10 -6.20
C ASN A 93 -22.44 38.74 -5.43
N LEU A 94 -22.34 38.51 -4.11
CA LEU A 94 -21.27 39.10 -3.30
C LEU A 94 -19.88 38.56 -3.70
N PHE A 95 -19.84 37.35 -4.26
CA PHE A 95 -18.62 36.64 -4.65
C PHE A 95 -18.66 36.10 -6.08
N LEU A 96 -19.60 36.52 -6.92
CA LEU A 96 -19.65 36.11 -8.32
C LEU A 96 -18.40 36.63 -9.03
N ASP A 97 -17.77 35.78 -9.85
CA ASP A 97 -16.74 36.24 -10.76
C ASP A 97 -17.42 36.94 -11.94
N GLU A 98 -17.07 38.20 -12.17
CA GLU A 98 -17.68 39.04 -13.20
C GLU A 98 -17.52 38.44 -14.61
N THR A 99 -16.44 37.69 -14.84
CA THR A 99 -16.19 36.95 -16.10
C THR A 99 -17.17 35.81 -16.36
N HIS A 100 -17.97 35.44 -15.35
CA HIS A 100 -18.99 34.39 -15.42
C HIS A 100 -20.40 34.93 -15.19
N ARG A 101 -20.60 36.27 -15.10
CA ARG A 101 -21.91 36.88 -14.81
C ARG A 101 -22.98 36.53 -15.84
N GLU A 102 -22.69 36.60 -17.13
CA GLU A 102 -23.68 36.30 -18.19
C GLU A 102 -24.14 34.83 -18.14
N ALA A 103 -23.19 33.90 -18.02
CA ALA A 103 -23.47 32.47 -17.88
C ALA A 103 -24.23 32.14 -16.58
N PHE A 104 -23.94 32.87 -15.49
CA PHE A 104 -24.67 32.77 -14.24
C PHE A 104 -26.12 33.26 -14.39
N LEU A 105 -26.33 34.44 -14.98
CA LEU A 105 -27.67 35.01 -15.20
C LEU A 105 -28.52 34.15 -16.15
N GLN A 106 -27.90 33.58 -17.20
CA GLN A 106 -28.57 32.67 -18.12
C GLN A 106 -29.07 31.39 -17.42
N ARG A 107 -28.32 30.89 -16.43
CA ARG A 107 -28.66 29.66 -15.68
C ARG A 107 -29.53 29.93 -14.45
N TYR A 108 -29.44 31.12 -13.86
CA TYR A 108 -30.12 31.52 -12.64
C TYR A 108 -30.75 32.92 -12.80
N PRO A 109 -31.86 33.06 -13.56
CA PRO A 109 -32.42 34.36 -13.93
C PRO A 109 -32.86 35.23 -12.76
N GLN A 110 -33.23 34.61 -11.64
CA GLN A 110 -33.63 35.29 -10.40
C GLN A 110 -32.45 35.83 -9.58
N ASN A 111 -31.22 35.54 -10.01
CA ASN A 111 -29.95 36.06 -9.52
C ASN A 111 -29.69 35.96 -8.00
N ASN A 112 -30.45 35.16 -7.24
CA ASN A 112 -30.42 35.09 -5.78
C ASN A 112 -30.19 33.65 -5.28
N LEU A 113 -29.00 33.09 -5.52
CA LEU A 113 -28.58 31.83 -4.88
C LEU A 113 -27.78 32.11 -3.61
N ASP A 114 -28.14 31.48 -2.50
CA ASP A 114 -27.31 31.43 -1.29
C ASP A 114 -26.23 30.35 -1.41
N ILE A 115 -24.99 30.72 -1.11
CA ILE A 115 -23.80 29.88 -1.16
C ILE A 115 -23.10 29.86 0.20
N VAL A 116 -22.51 28.70 0.55
CA VAL A 116 -21.79 28.52 1.82
C VAL A 116 -20.27 28.55 1.56
N GLY A 117 -19.57 29.42 2.28
CA GLY A 117 -18.12 29.59 2.21
C GLY A 117 -17.44 29.38 3.56
N LYS A 118 -16.15 29.04 3.52
CA LYS A 118 -15.24 28.98 4.68
C LYS A 118 -14.09 29.95 4.50
N VAL A 119 -13.79 30.74 5.53
CA VAL A 119 -12.59 31.59 5.57
C VAL A 119 -11.36 30.69 5.77
N THR A 120 -10.49 30.59 4.77
CA THR A 120 -9.27 29.78 4.83
C THR A 120 -8.06 30.56 5.29
N GLN A 121 -7.97 31.85 4.94
CA GLN A 121 -6.91 32.75 5.41
C GLN A 121 -7.45 34.15 5.62
N CYS A 122 -6.99 34.80 6.69
CA CYS A 122 -7.23 36.22 6.94
C CYS A 122 -6.19 37.09 6.18
N PRO A 123 -6.46 38.39 5.97
CA PRO A 123 -5.53 39.33 5.36
C PRO A 123 -4.22 39.44 6.16
N THR A 124 -3.11 39.19 5.48
CA THR A 124 -1.75 39.34 6.00
C THR A 124 -0.86 39.99 4.95
N ALA A 125 0.32 40.48 5.34
CA ALA A 125 1.31 40.97 4.37
C ALA A 125 1.72 39.88 3.35
N LYS A 126 1.76 38.60 3.79
CA LYS A 126 2.20 37.46 2.96
C LYS A 126 1.19 37.04 1.88
N ASN A 127 -0.10 37.39 2.01
CA ASN A 127 -1.13 37.12 0.99
C ASN A 127 -1.69 38.39 0.33
N GLY A 128 -0.91 39.47 0.30
CA GLY A 128 -1.29 40.72 -0.38
C GLY A 128 -2.44 41.47 0.29
N LYS A 129 -2.64 41.30 1.60
CA LYS A 129 -3.78 41.86 2.37
C LYS A 129 -5.16 41.39 1.84
N ARG A 130 -5.26 40.14 1.38
CA ARG A 130 -6.51 39.55 0.87
C ARG A 130 -7.12 38.53 1.84
N TRP A 131 -8.45 38.48 1.84
CA TRP A 131 -9.20 37.36 2.41
C TRP A 131 -9.18 36.20 1.43
N CYS A 132 -8.97 34.97 1.90
CA CYS A 132 -9.03 33.76 1.08
C CYS A 132 -10.19 32.87 1.55
N PHE A 133 -10.96 32.33 0.60
CA PHE A 133 -12.16 31.54 0.84
C PHE A 133 -12.06 30.16 0.21
N ARG A 134 -12.85 29.23 0.72
CA ARG A 134 -13.16 27.95 0.09
C ARG A 134 -14.65 27.75 0.11
N TRP A 135 -15.26 27.62 -1.06
CA TRP A 135 -16.68 27.34 -1.20
C TRP A 135 -16.98 25.87 -0.89
N ILE A 136 -18.12 25.64 -0.26
CA ILE A 136 -18.63 24.32 0.12
C ILE A 136 -19.95 24.15 -0.62
N THR A 137 -19.95 23.32 -1.65
CA THR A 137 -21.16 22.92 -2.37
C THR A 137 -21.97 21.96 -1.51
N ALA A 138 -22.89 22.53 -0.71
CA ALA A 138 -24.00 21.81 -0.12
C ALA A 138 -25.21 21.92 -1.06
N GLY A 139 -25.60 20.81 -1.70
CA GLY A 139 -26.88 20.63 -2.42
C GLY A 139 -27.17 21.49 -3.67
N THR A 140 -26.41 22.57 -3.93
CA THR A 140 -26.71 23.52 -5.01
C THR A 140 -25.85 23.27 -6.26
N LEU A 141 -26.51 23.28 -7.44
CA LEU A 141 -25.93 23.01 -8.77
C LEU A 141 -24.94 24.08 -9.29
N LEU A 142 -24.42 24.94 -8.42
CA LEU A 142 -23.55 26.04 -8.79
C LEU A 142 -22.12 25.56 -9.04
N ASP A 143 -21.57 25.89 -10.21
CA ASP A 143 -20.17 25.66 -10.50
C ASP A 143 -19.29 26.60 -9.65
N VAL A 144 -18.49 26.02 -8.75
CA VAL A 144 -17.56 26.75 -7.86
C VAL A 144 -16.54 27.60 -8.63
N ARG A 145 -16.31 27.32 -9.92
CA ARG A 145 -15.46 28.18 -10.77
C ARG A 145 -16.07 29.56 -11.02
N TRP A 146 -17.38 29.71 -10.87
CA TRP A 146 -18.09 30.99 -11.01
C TRP A 146 -17.97 31.89 -9.78
N THR A 147 -17.32 31.44 -8.69
CA THR A 147 -17.17 32.22 -7.47
C THR A 147 -15.71 32.59 -7.15
N GLN A 148 -15.51 33.85 -6.78
CA GLN A 148 -14.23 34.41 -6.37
C GLN A 148 -13.75 33.74 -5.08
N ASN A 149 -12.55 33.15 -5.11
CA ASN A 149 -11.92 32.51 -3.95
C ASN A 149 -11.13 33.51 -3.07
N TYR A 150 -11.18 34.80 -3.39
CA TYR A 150 -10.52 35.86 -2.64
C TYR A 150 -11.29 37.19 -2.74
N LYS A 151 -11.10 38.08 -1.75
CA LYS A 151 -11.53 39.49 -1.78
C LYS A 151 -10.44 40.36 -1.15
N ASP A 152 -10.27 41.58 -1.65
CA ASP A 152 -9.42 42.58 -1.02
C ASP A 152 -9.97 43.00 0.35
N ASN A 153 -9.09 43.32 1.30
CA ASN A 153 -9.50 43.71 2.64
C ASN A 153 -9.94 45.18 2.71
N SER A 154 -11.25 45.42 2.69
CA SER A 154 -11.87 46.68 3.11
C SER A 154 -12.54 46.56 4.49
N THR A 155 -12.72 47.71 5.17
CA THR A 155 -13.41 47.82 6.46
C THR A 155 -14.90 47.46 6.35
N ASP A 156 -15.54 47.85 5.24
CA ASP A 156 -16.91 47.48 4.90
C ASP A 156 -17.05 45.96 4.73
N PHE A 157 -16.26 45.37 3.82
CA PHE A 157 -16.33 43.94 3.54
C PHE A 157 -16.03 43.08 4.79
N ARG A 158 -15.07 43.50 5.63
CA ARG A 158 -14.79 42.86 6.94
C ARG A 158 -16.00 42.88 7.87
N SER A 159 -16.76 43.97 7.88
CA SER A 159 -17.96 44.11 8.71
C SER A 159 -19.11 43.26 8.16
N LYS A 160 -19.30 43.26 6.84
CA LYS A 160 -20.28 42.42 6.13
C LYS A 160 -20.00 40.93 6.34
N LEU A 161 -18.75 40.49 6.16
CA LEU A 161 -18.32 39.10 6.40
C LEU A 161 -18.56 38.67 7.86
N LYS A 162 -18.30 39.56 8.84
CA LYS A 162 -18.61 39.27 10.25
C LYS A 162 -20.10 39.03 10.47
N GLY A 163 -20.96 39.84 9.85
CA GLY A 163 -22.42 39.65 9.90
C GLY A 163 -22.86 38.32 9.30
N LEU A 164 -22.34 37.95 8.13
CA LEU A 164 -22.66 36.69 7.45
C LEU A 164 -22.21 35.45 8.24
N ILE A 165 -21.05 35.51 8.91
CA ILE A 165 -20.60 34.45 9.82
C ILE A 165 -21.54 34.34 11.02
N MET A 166 -21.90 35.44 11.67
CA MET A 166 -22.79 35.44 12.84
C MET A 166 -24.22 34.98 12.49
N ALA A 167 -24.71 35.30 11.29
CA ALA A 167 -26.00 34.81 10.80
C ALA A 167 -25.98 33.29 10.58
N TYR A 168 -24.93 32.78 9.92
CA TYR A 168 -24.75 31.33 9.70
C TYR A 168 -24.60 30.53 11.00
N GLU A 169 -23.86 31.07 11.97
CA GLU A 169 -23.73 30.47 13.30
C GLU A 169 -25.08 30.42 14.03
N ARG A 170 -25.91 31.46 13.91
CA ARG A 170 -27.27 31.48 14.49
C ARG A 170 -28.22 30.50 13.80
N GLU A 171 -28.23 30.46 12.47
CA GLU A 171 -29.03 29.51 11.67
C GLU A 171 -28.70 28.07 12.06
N LYS A 172 -27.40 27.75 12.21
CA LYS A 172 -26.94 26.44 12.68
C LYS A 172 -27.37 26.14 14.13
N SER A 173 -27.34 27.12 15.03
CA SER A 173 -27.82 26.94 16.41
C SER A 173 -29.34 26.74 16.49
N GLN A 174 -30.13 27.42 15.66
CA GLN A 174 -31.59 27.22 15.62
C GLN A 174 -31.94 25.83 15.08
N LEU A 175 -31.32 25.39 13.97
CA LEU A 175 -31.46 24.02 13.46
C LEU A 175 -31.09 22.94 14.51
N SER A 176 -30.15 23.24 15.41
CA SER A 176 -29.79 22.35 16.53
C SER A 176 -30.88 22.27 17.59
N MET A 177 -31.57 23.38 17.88
CA MET A 177 -32.64 23.44 18.88
C MET A 177 -33.97 22.90 18.34
N ASP A 178 -34.27 23.11 17.07
CA ASP A 178 -35.46 22.59 16.40
C ASP A 178 -35.42 21.04 16.30
N LEU A 179 -34.22 20.46 16.20
CA LEU A 179 -34.00 18.99 16.27
C LEU A 179 -34.14 18.40 17.68
N GLU A 180 -34.02 19.22 18.74
CA GLU A 180 -34.15 18.80 20.14
C GLU A 180 -35.56 19.02 20.72
N SER A 181 -36.44 19.73 20.01
CA SER A 181 -37.74 20.22 20.54
C SER A 181 -39.00 19.63 19.90
N THR A 182 -38.90 18.59 19.05
CA THR A 182 -40.08 17.88 18.51
C THR A 182 -40.80 17.06 19.59
N PRO A 183 -42.07 17.37 19.96
CA PRO A 183 -42.84 16.54 20.89
C PRO A 183 -43.38 15.29 20.20
N ALA A 184 -43.41 14.16 20.90
CA ALA A 184 -44.12 12.97 20.45
C ALA A 184 -45.63 13.17 20.67
N ASP A 185 -46.45 13.04 19.63
CA ASP A 185 -47.88 13.29 19.74
C ASP A 185 -48.78 12.15 19.21
N SER A 186 -49.79 11.84 20.02
CA SER A 186 -51.03 11.10 19.75
C SER A 186 -50.98 9.72 19.06
N GLN A 187 -51.23 8.68 19.87
CA GLN A 187 -51.78 7.40 19.39
C GLN A 187 -53.27 7.56 19.01
N SER A 188 -53.71 6.86 17.97
CA SER A 188 -55.14 6.62 17.69
C SER A 188 -55.52 5.20 18.13
N THR A 189 -56.42 5.09 19.10
CA THR A 189 -56.86 3.85 19.75
C THR A 189 -57.92 3.08 18.95
N ILE A 190 -57.77 1.75 18.84
CA ILE A 190 -58.86 0.77 18.61
C ILE A 190 -58.60 -0.43 19.56
N PRO A 191 -59.61 -1.03 20.23
CA PRO A 191 -59.40 -1.65 21.53
C PRO A 191 -59.21 -3.19 21.57
N THR A 192 -58.30 -3.59 22.47
CA THR A 192 -58.42 -4.64 23.50
C THR A 192 -59.15 -5.97 23.20
N SER A 193 -58.44 -7.09 23.35
CA SER A 193 -58.99 -8.31 23.94
C SER A 193 -57.94 -9.16 24.69
N ALA A 194 -58.11 -9.25 26.02
CA ALA A 194 -57.69 -10.32 26.96
C ALA A 194 -56.21 -10.76 27.06
N GLU A 195 -55.63 -10.55 28.26
CA GLU A 195 -54.59 -11.43 28.83
C GLU A 195 -55.18 -12.80 29.26
N PRO A 196 -54.36 -13.78 29.71
CA PRO A 196 -54.04 -13.77 31.14
C PRO A 196 -52.55 -13.97 31.48
N THR A 197 -52.12 -13.25 32.52
CA THR A 197 -50.79 -13.25 33.15
C THR A 197 -50.52 -14.52 33.96
N VAL A 198 -49.32 -15.14 33.84
CA VAL A 198 -48.79 -16.09 34.84
C VAL A 198 -47.29 -15.89 35.11
N LYS A 199 -47.01 -15.20 36.22
CA LYS A 199 -45.96 -15.44 37.25
C LYS A 199 -44.54 -15.84 36.82
N THR A 200 -43.60 -14.93 37.08
CA THR A 200 -42.19 -15.23 37.43
C THR A 200 -42.09 -16.15 38.66
N PRO A 201 -40.99 -16.92 38.80
CA PRO A 201 -39.98 -16.48 39.78
C PRO A 201 -38.53 -16.65 39.31
N ALA A 202 -37.62 -15.92 39.95
CA ALA A 202 -36.19 -15.99 39.71
C ALA A 202 -35.50 -17.11 40.51
N ALA A 203 -34.53 -17.80 39.89
CA ALA A 203 -33.52 -18.59 40.61
C ALA A 203 -32.23 -18.73 39.78
N LYS A 204 -31.09 -18.33 40.36
CA LYS A 204 -29.77 -18.89 40.00
C LYS A 204 -29.64 -20.24 40.71
N PRO A 205 -28.93 -21.23 40.14
CA PRO A 205 -27.64 -21.56 40.78
C PRO A 205 -26.51 -22.07 39.86
N LYS A 206 -25.29 -21.74 40.31
CA LYS A 206 -24.03 -22.52 40.37
C LYS A 206 -23.47 -23.26 39.15
N LYS A 207 -22.18 -23.00 38.92
CA LYS A 207 -21.23 -23.82 38.15
C LYS A 207 -21.09 -25.24 38.75
N GLY A 208 -20.84 -26.22 37.89
CA GLY A 208 -20.22 -27.50 38.26
C GLY A 208 -19.26 -27.93 37.16
N ASN A 209 -17.95 -27.94 37.44
CA ASN A 209 -16.95 -28.51 36.55
C ASN A 209 -16.80 -30.01 36.86
N VAL A 210 -16.78 -30.85 35.83
CA VAL A 210 -16.28 -32.23 35.91
C VAL A 210 -15.35 -32.48 34.73
N LEU A 211 -14.07 -32.70 35.06
CA LEU A 211 -13.11 -33.49 34.29
C LEU A 211 -13.08 -34.87 34.97
N PRO A 212 -12.97 -35.97 34.22
CA PRO A 212 -11.70 -36.39 33.61
C PRO A 212 -11.91 -36.90 32.15
N THR A 213 -10.98 -37.54 31.41
CA THR A 213 -9.65 -38.13 31.70
C THR A 213 -8.78 -38.02 30.42
N SER A 214 -7.47 -38.29 30.55
CA SER A 214 -6.45 -38.22 29.49
C SER A 214 -6.27 -39.52 28.67
N GLU A 215 -5.29 -39.48 27.76
CA GLU A 215 -4.60 -40.59 27.06
C GLU A 215 -5.28 -41.13 25.78
N GLU A 216 -4.70 -40.82 24.61
CA GLU A 216 -3.74 -41.63 23.82
C GLU A 216 -4.47 -42.58 22.83
N ARG A 217 -3.98 -42.91 21.63
CA ARG A 217 -2.62 -42.80 21.05
C ARG A 217 -2.67 -42.67 19.53
N ALA A 218 -1.60 -42.17 18.91
CA ALA A 218 -1.38 -42.22 17.47
C ALA A 218 -0.78 -43.57 17.02
N GLN A 219 -0.84 -43.86 15.70
CA GLN A 219 0.07 -44.67 14.84
C GLN A 219 -0.72 -45.42 13.73
N ALA A 220 -0.13 -45.97 12.66
CA ALA A 220 0.99 -45.58 11.78
C ALA A 220 1.18 -46.69 10.70
N TYR A 221 1.71 -46.35 9.53
CA TYR A 221 2.54 -47.23 8.67
C TYR A 221 3.51 -46.28 7.93
N ALA A 222 4.82 -46.23 8.17
CA ALA A 222 5.88 -47.27 8.14
C ALA A 222 6.27 -47.65 6.68
N SER A 223 7.53 -47.88 6.30
CA SER A 223 8.72 -48.27 7.09
C SER A 223 10.05 -47.82 6.44
N LEU A 224 11.11 -47.62 7.22
CA LEU A 224 12.26 -48.55 7.33
C LEU A 224 13.30 -48.06 8.38
N LYS A 225 13.96 -49.00 9.06
CA LYS A 225 14.98 -48.77 10.10
C LYS A 225 16.27 -49.51 9.76
N THR A 226 17.40 -49.00 10.26
CA THR A 226 18.45 -49.84 10.90
C THR A 226 19.02 -49.07 12.10
N ALA A 227 19.52 -49.76 13.13
CA ALA A 227 19.96 -49.18 14.39
C ALA A 227 21.29 -49.81 14.87
N CYS A 228 21.99 -49.13 15.79
CA CYS A 228 22.68 -49.81 16.90
C CYS A 228 22.95 -48.86 18.08
N SER A 229 22.94 -49.40 19.30
CA SER A 229 23.36 -48.77 20.57
C SER A 229 24.83 -49.14 20.90
N THR A 230 25.51 -48.83 22.01
CA THR A 230 25.18 -48.54 23.43
C THR A 230 26.44 -47.91 24.08
N GLY A 231 26.36 -47.02 25.09
CA GLY A 231 26.68 -47.31 26.51
C GLY A 231 28.20 -47.35 26.87
N SER A 232 28.70 -46.92 28.04
CA SER A 232 28.08 -46.31 29.23
C SER A 232 29.12 -45.55 30.12
N SER A 233 28.62 -44.84 31.12
CA SER A 233 29.29 -44.03 32.18
C SER A 233 30.24 -44.77 33.14
N VAL A 234 31.12 -44.02 33.84
CA VAL A 234 31.12 -43.91 35.34
C VAL A 234 31.90 -42.67 35.86
N ASN A 235 31.57 -42.23 37.08
CA ASN A 235 31.99 -40.98 37.72
C ASN A 235 33.19 -41.11 38.69
N ALA A 236 33.83 -39.98 39.02
CA ALA A 236 34.43 -39.72 40.33
C ALA A 236 34.37 -38.21 40.66
N VAL A 237 34.21 -37.85 41.94
CA VAL A 237 33.86 -36.49 42.43
C VAL A 237 34.73 -36.07 43.61
N SER A 238 35.20 -34.81 43.61
CA SER A 238 35.29 -33.82 44.73
C SER A 238 36.30 -32.71 44.35
N GLU A 239 36.23 -31.44 44.79
CA GLU A 239 35.37 -30.76 45.77
C GLU A 239 35.31 -29.23 45.52
N ALA A 240 34.19 -28.56 45.89
CA ALA A 240 33.98 -27.13 46.29
C ALA A 240 34.79 -25.97 45.62
N ARG A 241 34.28 -24.77 45.28
CA ARG A 241 33.03 -23.95 45.48
C ARG A 241 33.21 -22.69 44.57
N GLU A 242 32.30 -21.73 44.32
CA GLU A 242 30.84 -21.53 44.46
C GLU A 242 30.48 -20.30 43.57
N SER A 243 29.47 -20.41 42.70
CA SER A 243 28.76 -19.31 42.01
C SER A 243 27.62 -19.90 41.16
N ARG A 244 26.36 -19.56 41.47
CA ARG A 244 25.21 -20.42 41.12
C ARG A 244 24.61 -20.16 39.73
N ARG A 245 24.40 -21.26 38.99
CA ARG A 245 23.42 -21.39 37.90
C ARG A 245 22.04 -21.75 38.46
N ILE A 246 20.99 -21.52 37.67
CA ILE A 246 19.95 -22.53 37.44
C ILE A 246 19.82 -22.73 35.92
N THR A 247 19.82 -24.00 35.48
CA THR A 247 19.72 -24.46 34.09
C THR A 247 18.25 -24.55 33.66
N ARG A 248 17.84 -24.23 32.42
CA ARG A 248 18.11 -24.96 31.16
C ARG A 248 17.66 -26.43 31.20
N GLY A 249 16.72 -26.75 30.31
CA GLY A 249 16.36 -28.08 29.86
C GLY A 249 16.25 -28.02 28.33
N ASP A 250 16.96 -28.91 27.67
CA ASP A 250 17.40 -28.82 26.28
C ASP A 250 16.39 -29.50 25.32
N ASP A 251 16.59 -29.58 24.00
CA ASP A 251 16.99 -28.58 22.98
C ASP A 251 16.65 -29.23 21.62
N VAL A 252 16.15 -28.45 20.66
CA VAL A 252 16.47 -28.62 19.23
C VAL A 252 16.64 -27.23 18.62
N ASP A 253 17.44 -26.39 19.28
CA ASP A 253 17.92 -25.11 18.78
C ASP A 253 19.46 -25.20 18.73
N GLY A 254 20.03 -25.19 17.52
CA GLY A 254 21.43 -25.55 17.29
C GLY A 254 21.98 -25.22 15.92
N TYR A 255 21.43 -24.21 15.25
CA TYR A 255 22.15 -23.52 14.17
C TYR A 255 22.81 -22.29 14.77
N GLU A 256 24.14 -22.22 14.72
CA GLU A 256 24.90 -21.06 15.20
C GLU A 256 24.45 -19.81 14.42
N SER A 257 23.93 -18.81 15.14
CA SER A 257 23.46 -17.57 14.52
C SER A 257 24.66 -16.72 14.13
N ASP A 258 25.08 -16.87 12.87
CA ASP A 258 26.14 -16.13 12.15
C ASP A 258 25.83 -14.60 11.99
N SER A 259 25.01 -14.04 12.89
CA SER A 259 24.50 -12.66 12.93
C SER A 259 25.49 -11.66 13.56
N ASP A 260 26.79 -11.90 13.41
CA ASP A 260 27.80 -10.87 13.67
C ASP A 260 27.78 -9.84 12.53
N ASP A 261 26.70 -9.06 12.53
CA ASP A 261 26.40 -8.03 11.55
C ASP A 261 27.28 -6.77 11.77
N GLY A 262 28.04 -6.71 12.88
CA GLY A 262 28.71 -5.49 13.35
C GLY A 262 27.78 -4.32 13.70
N GLU A 263 26.46 -4.52 13.59
CA GLU A 263 25.42 -3.54 13.91
C GLU A 263 25.11 -3.55 15.41
N GLU A 264 25.40 -2.43 16.10
CA GLU A 264 24.54 -2.00 17.20
C GLU A 264 23.13 -1.74 16.64
N LEU A 265 22.10 -2.15 17.38
CA LEU A 265 20.72 -1.99 16.95
C LEU A 265 20.33 -0.51 17.02
N ASP A 266 20.24 0.17 15.86
CA ASP A 266 19.64 1.50 15.76
C ASP A 266 18.14 1.42 16.05
N GLN A 267 17.81 1.65 17.33
CA GLN A 267 16.45 1.61 17.84
C GLN A 267 15.55 2.68 17.21
N HIS A 268 16.09 3.75 16.60
CA HIS A 268 15.27 4.83 16.04
C HIS A 268 14.77 4.58 14.61
N ASP A 269 15.46 3.75 13.83
CA ASP A 269 14.97 3.24 12.54
C ASP A 269 14.07 2.00 12.72
N ASP A 270 14.47 1.07 13.60
CA ASP A 270 13.71 -0.16 13.84
C ASP A 270 12.41 0.10 14.65
N ALA A 271 12.38 1.07 15.59
CA ALA A 271 11.18 1.37 16.39
C ALA A 271 10.30 2.48 15.79
N PHE A 272 9.00 2.19 15.68
CA PHE A 272 7.99 3.21 15.37
C PHE A 272 7.60 3.97 16.65
N ASN A 273 8.04 5.22 16.78
CA ASN A 273 7.64 6.13 17.86
C ASN A 273 6.14 6.51 17.74
N ALA A 274 5.26 5.62 18.20
CA ALA A 274 3.92 5.97 18.63
C ALA A 274 3.96 6.37 20.11
N THR A 275 3.27 7.46 20.47
CA THR A 275 2.99 7.80 21.87
C THR A 275 2.25 6.63 22.53
N PRO A 276 2.57 6.21 23.78
CA PRO A 276 1.95 5.03 24.38
C PRO A 276 0.44 5.20 24.54
N MET A 277 -0.33 4.45 23.76
CA MET A 277 -1.75 4.20 23.97
C MET A 277 -1.87 2.71 24.28
N GLY A 278 -2.47 2.40 25.43
CA GLY A 278 -2.23 1.18 26.23
C GLY A 278 -2.16 -0.16 25.49
N GLU A 279 -1.36 -1.07 26.07
CA GLU A 279 -1.23 -2.46 25.65
C GLU A 279 -2.55 -3.23 25.84
N GLY A 280 -3.38 -3.24 24.80
CA GLY A 280 -4.54 -4.12 24.67
C GLY A 280 -4.24 -5.25 23.71
N TYR A 281 -4.42 -6.50 24.15
CA TYR A 281 -4.36 -7.66 23.27
C TYR A 281 -5.62 -7.67 22.38
N ASP A 282 -5.47 -7.37 21.08
CA ASP A 282 -6.58 -7.38 20.11
C ASP A 282 -7.16 -8.80 19.96
N SER A 283 -8.33 -9.05 20.56
CA SER A 283 -9.19 -10.17 20.20
C SER A 283 -10.03 -9.83 18.98
N ASP A 284 -9.97 -10.67 17.93
CA ASP A 284 -10.61 -10.48 16.61
C ASP A 284 -12.17 -10.33 16.60
N GLU A 285 -12.85 -10.19 17.74
CA GLU A 285 -14.30 -9.95 17.85
C GLU A 285 -14.66 -8.90 18.91
N ASP A 286 -14.38 -7.63 18.63
CA ASP A 286 -15.10 -6.50 19.25
C ASP A 286 -15.42 -5.42 18.21
N ILE A 287 -16.69 -5.01 18.15
CA ILE A 287 -17.15 -3.88 17.34
C ILE A 287 -16.99 -2.62 18.18
N TYR A 288 -15.84 -1.96 18.08
CA TYR A 288 -15.65 -0.65 18.69
C TYR A 288 -16.30 0.44 17.83
N GLU A 289 -17.20 1.20 18.45
CA GLU A 289 -17.72 2.44 17.87
C GLU A 289 -16.57 3.39 17.51
N ILE A 290 -16.66 3.99 16.32
CA ILE A 290 -15.70 4.99 15.90
C ILE A 290 -16.00 6.28 16.67
N GLN A 291 -15.32 6.49 17.79
CA GLN A 291 -15.18 7.83 18.34
C GLN A 291 -14.58 8.72 17.26
N ALA A 292 -15.33 9.75 16.84
CA ALA A 292 -14.93 10.65 15.79
C ALA A 292 -13.64 11.39 16.20
N THR A 293 -12.60 11.28 15.38
CA THR A 293 -11.39 12.09 15.55
C THR A 293 -11.66 13.52 15.06
N ASP A 294 -11.07 14.50 15.75
CA ASP A 294 -11.51 15.89 15.67
C ASP A 294 -11.39 16.55 14.27
N GLY A 295 -12.52 16.62 13.57
CA GLY A 295 -13.05 17.91 13.14
C GLY A 295 -12.34 18.67 12.02
N THR A 296 -11.88 18.03 10.94
CA THR A 296 -11.42 18.77 9.73
C THR A 296 -11.95 18.32 8.36
N THR A 297 -12.57 17.15 8.23
CA THR A 297 -13.20 16.69 6.97
C THR A 297 -14.72 16.81 7.01
N ILE A 298 -15.29 17.66 6.15
CA ILE A 298 -16.73 17.68 5.89
C ILE A 298 -17.07 16.37 5.16
N PRO A 299 -17.96 15.51 5.70
CA PRO A 299 -18.11 14.16 5.18
C PRO A 299 -18.96 14.14 3.90
N ARG A 300 -18.30 13.95 2.75
CA ARG A 300 -18.89 13.71 1.42
C ARG A 300 -20.05 12.70 1.51
N GLU A 301 -21.14 12.89 0.78
CA GLU A 301 -22.31 11.99 0.85
C GLU A 301 -22.11 10.65 0.12
N ASP A 302 -21.04 10.56 -0.68
CA ASP A 302 -20.80 9.50 -1.67
C ASP A 302 -19.82 8.38 -1.25
N THR A 303 -19.34 8.37 0.00
CA THR A 303 -18.34 7.38 0.45
C THR A 303 -18.94 5.97 0.55
N TYR A 304 -18.11 4.94 0.31
CA TYR A 304 -18.61 3.57 0.14
C TYR A 304 -19.09 2.94 1.46
N GLY A 305 -18.58 3.35 2.61
CA GLY A 305 -19.13 2.96 3.92
C GLY A 305 -20.53 3.54 4.15
N LYS A 306 -20.76 4.82 3.84
CA LYS A 306 -22.12 5.41 3.82
C LYS A 306 -23.06 4.70 2.85
N LEU A 307 -22.57 4.23 1.69
CA LEU A 307 -23.39 3.45 0.75
C LEU A 307 -23.71 2.06 1.30
N ALA A 308 -22.76 1.38 1.95
CA ALA A 308 -23.00 0.11 2.63
C ALA A 308 -24.05 0.25 3.75
N GLN A 309 -23.99 1.32 4.54
CA GLN A 309 -24.97 1.62 5.60
C GLN A 309 -26.41 1.86 5.07
N LYS A 310 -26.57 2.23 3.79
CA LYS A 310 -27.88 2.43 3.14
C LYS A 310 -28.48 1.14 2.56
N LEU A 311 -27.76 0.02 2.57
CA LEU A 311 -28.25 -1.25 2.04
C LEU A 311 -29.39 -1.81 2.92
N GLN A 312 -30.53 -2.08 2.28
CA GLN A 312 -31.67 -2.76 2.90
C GLN A 312 -31.75 -4.20 2.37
N TRP A 313 -31.89 -5.16 3.28
CA TRP A 313 -31.84 -6.58 2.96
C TRP A 313 -33.25 -7.16 2.79
N LYS A 314 -33.52 -7.79 1.64
CA LYS A 314 -34.82 -8.40 1.31
C LYS A 314 -34.63 -9.82 0.79
N PHE A 315 -34.18 -10.70 1.68
CA PHE A 315 -33.93 -12.10 1.36
C PHE A 315 -35.23 -12.91 1.26
N GLN A 316 -35.29 -13.79 0.26
CA GLN A 316 -36.35 -14.76 0.03
C GLN A 316 -35.73 -16.13 -0.23
N SER A 317 -36.37 -17.21 0.19
CA SER A 317 -35.98 -18.58 -0.17
C SER A 317 -36.07 -18.79 -1.69
N VAL A 318 -35.13 -19.58 -2.22
CA VAL A 318 -34.98 -19.83 -3.65
C VAL A 318 -34.79 -21.32 -3.90
N VAL A 319 -35.45 -21.84 -4.95
CA VAL A 319 -35.33 -23.25 -5.35
C VAL A 319 -34.14 -23.48 -6.30
N PRO A 320 -33.49 -24.65 -6.26
CA PRO A 320 -32.39 -24.97 -7.17
C PRO A 320 -32.79 -24.82 -8.64
N GLY A 321 -31.95 -24.13 -9.43
CA GLY A 321 -32.17 -23.89 -10.85
C GLY A 321 -33.00 -22.62 -11.16
N GLU A 322 -33.58 -21.96 -10.16
CA GLU A 322 -34.16 -20.62 -10.34
C GLU A 322 -33.05 -19.61 -10.66
N VAL A 323 -33.35 -18.57 -11.46
CA VAL A 323 -32.44 -17.46 -11.77
C VAL A 323 -32.99 -16.18 -11.13
N PRO A 324 -32.63 -15.82 -9.88
CA PRO A 324 -33.45 -14.91 -9.08
C PRO A 324 -33.42 -13.43 -9.50
N PHE A 325 -32.44 -13.04 -10.30
CA PHE A 325 -32.25 -11.70 -10.87
C PHE A 325 -31.59 -11.81 -12.25
N THR A 326 -31.53 -10.73 -13.05
CA THR A 326 -30.78 -10.73 -14.32
C THR A 326 -29.31 -10.39 -14.09
N ASP A 327 -28.41 -11.13 -14.74
CA ASP A 327 -26.98 -10.83 -14.70
C ASP A 327 -26.60 -9.91 -15.86
N ASN A 328 -26.34 -8.63 -15.55
CA ASN A 328 -26.19 -7.58 -16.56
C ASN A 328 -24.83 -7.61 -17.28
N LYS A 329 -23.90 -8.49 -16.89
CA LYS A 329 -22.60 -8.64 -17.57
C LYS A 329 -22.19 -10.11 -17.60
N ASN A 330 -21.84 -10.60 -18.79
CA ASN A 330 -21.24 -11.93 -18.93
C ASN A 330 -19.91 -12.00 -18.17
N MET A 331 -19.79 -12.95 -17.23
CA MET A 331 -18.53 -13.23 -16.54
C MET A 331 -17.41 -13.49 -17.57
N ARG A 332 -16.21 -12.95 -17.30
CA ARG A 332 -15.06 -13.07 -18.20
C ARG A 332 -14.79 -14.54 -18.55
N LYS A 333 -14.41 -14.81 -19.81
CA LYS A 333 -14.07 -16.16 -20.31
C LYS A 333 -12.60 -16.33 -20.68
N GLU A 334 -11.90 -15.23 -20.97
CA GLU A 334 -10.51 -15.26 -21.38
C GLU A 334 -9.58 -15.70 -20.24
N LYS A 335 -8.67 -16.65 -20.53
CA LYS A 335 -7.63 -17.08 -19.59
C LYS A 335 -6.63 -15.94 -19.31
N THR A 336 -5.96 -16.02 -18.17
CA THR A 336 -4.84 -15.13 -17.81
C THR A 336 -3.77 -15.16 -18.91
N LYS A 337 -3.38 -13.98 -19.36
CA LYS A 337 -2.39 -13.76 -20.43
C LYS A 337 -1.50 -12.56 -20.09
N LEU A 338 -0.45 -12.34 -20.87
CA LEU A 338 0.24 -11.06 -20.86
C LEU A 338 -0.61 -10.00 -21.57
N LYS A 339 -0.51 -8.73 -21.15
CA LYS A 339 -1.11 -7.62 -21.89
C LYS A 339 -0.42 -7.45 -23.25
N SER A 340 -1.13 -6.86 -24.22
CA SER A 340 -0.60 -6.67 -25.58
C SER A 340 0.75 -5.96 -25.58
N GLY A 341 1.68 -6.45 -26.41
CA GLY A 341 3.05 -5.92 -26.53
C GLY A 341 4.01 -6.24 -25.37
N VAL A 342 3.52 -6.68 -24.20
CA VAL A 342 4.34 -6.88 -22.99
C VAL A 342 5.46 -7.91 -23.19
N ARG A 343 5.19 -9.03 -23.89
CA ARG A 343 6.18 -10.06 -24.22
C ARG A 343 7.48 -9.51 -24.84
N ARG A 344 7.39 -8.40 -25.58
CA ARG A 344 8.51 -7.77 -26.30
C ARG A 344 9.40 -6.89 -25.41
N ARG A 345 9.04 -6.66 -24.14
CA ARG A 345 9.80 -5.83 -23.19
C ARG A 345 11.08 -6.49 -22.67
N TRP A 346 11.20 -7.81 -22.81
CA TRP A 346 12.34 -8.60 -22.37
C TRP A 346 12.68 -9.65 -23.41
N ASN A 347 13.95 -10.02 -23.54
CA ASN A 347 14.42 -11.09 -24.40
C ASN A 347 14.77 -12.36 -23.63
N ASP A 348 15.33 -12.21 -22.43
CA ASP A 348 15.79 -13.28 -21.53
C ASP A 348 15.07 -13.25 -20.14
N PRO A 349 15.26 -14.29 -19.30
CA PRO A 349 14.68 -14.35 -17.94
C PRO A 349 15.08 -13.21 -17.00
N PHE A 350 16.30 -12.66 -17.11
CA PHE A 350 16.78 -11.59 -16.25
C PHE A 350 16.14 -10.25 -16.61
N GLN A 351 16.05 -9.92 -17.90
CA GLN A 351 15.25 -8.79 -18.38
C GLN A 351 13.77 -8.93 -17.99
N CYS A 352 13.22 -10.15 -17.98
CA CYS A 352 11.87 -10.41 -17.48
C CYS A 352 11.75 -10.07 -15.98
N PHE A 353 12.73 -10.48 -15.15
CA PHE A 353 12.79 -10.12 -13.73
C PHE A 353 12.91 -8.61 -13.49
N GLN A 354 13.75 -7.92 -14.28
CA GLN A 354 13.88 -6.47 -14.24
C GLN A 354 12.55 -5.77 -14.60
N ALA A 355 11.86 -6.24 -15.64
CA ALA A 355 10.56 -5.71 -16.05
C ALA A 355 9.42 -5.97 -15.05
N LEU A 356 9.58 -6.94 -14.14
CA LEU A 356 8.60 -7.31 -13.12
C LEU A 356 8.84 -6.65 -11.73
N GLY A 357 9.75 -5.67 -11.66
CA GLY A 357 9.88 -4.73 -10.54
C GLY A 357 11.31 -4.45 -10.10
N CYS A 358 12.24 -5.37 -10.39
CA CYS A 358 13.65 -5.27 -9.98
C CYS A 358 14.52 -4.61 -11.07
N SER A 359 14.07 -3.46 -11.60
CA SER A 359 14.76 -2.75 -12.67
C SER A 359 16.13 -2.20 -12.24
N ARG A 360 17.02 -1.86 -13.19
CA ARG A 360 18.27 -1.16 -12.91
C ARG A 360 18.06 0.09 -12.06
N ASP A 361 17.03 0.88 -12.34
CA ASP A 361 16.72 2.11 -11.58
C ASP A 361 16.27 1.79 -10.15
N PHE A 362 15.52 0.71 -9.95
CA PHE A 362 15.15 0.23 -8.62
C PHE A 362 16.39 -0.17 -7.80
N VAL A 363 17.32 -0.94 -8.40
CA VAL A 363 18.57 -1.34 -7.75
C VAL A 363 19.52 -0.14 -7.57
N THR A 364 19.50 0.84 -8.48
CA THR A 364 20.28 2.08 -8.36
C THR A 364 19.82 2.92 -7.17
N VAL A 365 18.51 3.04 -6.96
CA VAL A 365 17.98 3.70 -5.75
C VAL A 365 18.36 2.90 -4.51
N LEU A 366 18.10 1.59 -4.47
CA LEU A 366 18.49 0.72 -3.35
C LEU A 366 19.98 0.85 -2.98
N THR A 367 20.85 0.98 -3.98
CA THR A 367 22.29 1.22 -3.80
C THR A 367 22.55 2.57 -3.13
N ARG A 368 21.89 3.65 -3.60
CA ARG A 368 21.99 4.99 -3.00
C ARG A 368 21.49 5.00 -1.55
N GLU A 369 20.28 4.52 -1.30
CA GLU A 369 19.69 4.52 0.05
C GLU A 369 20.57 3.71 1.03
N SER A 370 21.17 2.60 0.58
CA SER A 370 22.12 1.82 1.39
C SER A 370 23.42 2.58 1.70
N ASN A 371 23.93 3.38 0.76
CA ASN A 371 25.10 4.23 0.98
C ASN A 371 24.80 5.40 1.92
N ASP A 372 23.66 6.08 1.73
CA ASP A 372 23.20 7.16 2.59
C ASP A 372 22.94 6.65 4.01
N TYR A 373 22.32 5.47 4.15
CA TYR A 373 22.14 4.80 5.44
C TYR A 373 23.47 4.47 6.12
N ALA A 374 24.42 3.87 5.40
CA ALA A 374 25.75 3.59 5.95
C ALA A 374 26.44 4.87 6.44
N LYS A 375 26.39 5.94 5.64
CA LYS A 375 26.99 7.24 5.94
C LYS A 375 26.36 7.95 7.13
N ASN A 376 25.05 7.85 7.30
CA ASN A 376 24.29 8.59 8.32
C ASN A 376 24.15 7.81 9.64
N HIS A 377 24.12 6.47 9.61
CA HIS A 377 23.79 5.62 10.76
C HIS A 377 24.88 4.62 11.17
N LEU A 378 25.72 4.13 10.24
CA LEU A 378 26.65 3.03 10.53
C LEU A 378 28.12 3.45 10.63
N LEU A 379 28.51 4.53 9.96
CA LEU A 379 29.90 5.02 9.99
C LEU A 379 30.13 5.93 11.20
N ASP A 380 31.10 5.54 12.01
CA ASP A 380 31.62 6.35 13.11
C ASP A 380 32.04 7.75 12.62
N LYS A 381 31.64 8.78 13.39
CA LYS A 381 31.96 10.19 13.13
C LYS A 381 33.47 10.44 13.24
N ASP A 382 34.18 9.65 14.05
CA ASP A 382 35.63 9.79 14.25
C ASP A 382 36.49 9.05 13.21
N ARG A 383 36.60 9.70 12.05
CA ARG A 383 37.69 9.69 11.03
C ARG A 383 38.18 8.36 10.43
N LYS A 384 37.97 7.18 11.02
CA LYS A 384 38.50 5.92 10.47
C LYS A 384 37.65 5.35 9.33
N LYS A 385 36.39 5.78 9.19
CA LYS A 385 35.43 5.34 8.15
C LYS A 385 35.48 3.82 7.94
N LYS A 386 35.39 3.06 9.02
CA LYS A 386 35.40 1.60 9.00
C LYS A 386 33.99 1.05 9.25
N LEU A 387 33.68 -0.06 8.59
CA LEU A 387 32.49 -0.87 8.84
C LEU A 387 32.92 -2.35 8.82
N CYS A 388 32.43 -3.15 9.78
CA CYS A 388 32.85 -4.54 10.01
C CYS A 388 34.40 -4.67 10.13
N GLY A 389 35.08 -3.70 10.75
CA GLY A 389 36.55 -3.65 10.89
C GLY A 389 37.36 -3.23 9.63
N GLY A 390 36.76 -3.33 8.44
CA GLY A 390 37.34 -2.92 7.16
C GLY A 390 37.07 -1.46 6.81
N LYS A 391 37.91 -0.85 5.96
CA LYS A 391 37.65 0.50 5.41
C LYS A 391 36.37 0.47 4.55
N TRP A 392 35.49 1.45 4.74
CA TRP A 392 34.29 1.59 3.92
C TRP A 392 34.61 2.19 2.55
N LYS A 393 33.86 1.71 1.55
CA LYS A 393 33.76 2.25 0.20
C LYS A 393 32.28 2.22 -0.17
N ASP A 394 31.77 3.29 -0.77
CA ASP A 394 30.39 3.34 -1.24
C ASP A 394 30.13 2.20 -2.24
N ILE A 395 28.95 1.58 -2.11
CA ILE A 395 28.46 0.49 -2.93
C ILE A 395 28.13 1.06 -4.31
N ASN A 396 28.58 0.41 -5.38
CA ASN A 396 28.14 0.72 -6.75
C ASN A 396 27.00 -0.21 -7.22
N VAL A 397 26.36 0.14 -8.34
CA VAL A 397 25.15 -0.57 -8.80
C VAL A 397 25.49 -2.01 -9.17
N LYS A 398 26.67 -2.29 -9.76
CA LYS A 398 27.16 -3.65 -9.97
C LYS A 398 27.32 -4.42 -8.66
N GLU A 399 28.00 -3.88 -7.64
CA GLU A 399 28.15 -4.53 -6.34
C GLU A 399 26.81 -4.90 -5.68
N MET A 400 25.77 -4.06 -5.83
CA MET A 400 24.44 -4.37 -5.31
C MET A 400 23.74 -5.50 -6.09
N HIS A 401 23.88 -5.56 -7.43
CA HIS A 401 23.39 -6.70 -8.21
C HIS A 401 24.10 -8.00 -7.79
N VAL A 402 25.43 -7.98 -7.69
CA VAL A 402 26.24 -9.13 -7.26
C VAL A 402 25.84 -9.59 -5.85
N PHE A 403 25.63 -8.66 -4.91
CA PHE A 403 25.14 -8.97 -3.56
C PHE A 403 23.78 -9.68 -3.58
N LEU A 404 22.82 -9.20 -4.37
CA LEU A 404 21.53 -9.86 -4.56
C LEU A 404 21.67 -11.24 -5.23
N GLY A 405 22.57 -11.37 -6.21
CA GLY A 405 22.90 -12.64 -6.85
C GLY A 405 23.47 -13.66 -5.87
N ILE A 406 24.35 -13.23 -4.97
CA ILE A 406 24.91 -14.07 -3.91
C ILE A 406 23.78 -14.55 -2.99
N LEU A 407 22.91 -13.66 -2.50
CA LEU A 407 21.77 -14.03 -1.65
C LEU A 407 20.85 -15.04 -2.34
N LEU A 408 20.54 -14.84 -3.63
CA LEU A 408 19.68 -15.74 -4.38
C LEU A 408 20.33 -17.11 -4.57
N LYS A 409 21.58 -17.19 -5.03
CA LYS A 409 22.28 -18.47 -5.26
C LYS A 409 22.53 -19.24 -3.96
N ILE A 410 22.82 -18.56 -2.85
CA ILE A 410 22.86 -19.17 -1.51
C ILE A 410 21.50 -19.79 -1.14
N SER A 411 20.39 -19.10 -1.41
CA SER A 411 19.04 -19.60 -1.12
C SER A 411 18.65 -20.83 -1.94
N LEU A 412 19.21 -20.99 -3.14
CA LEU A 412 19.01 -22.12 -4.03
C LEU A 412 19.91 -23.33 -3.68
N SER A 413 20.98 -23.13 -2.89
CA SER A 413 21.85 -24.22 -2.45
C SER A 413 21.09 -25.20 -1.54
N PRO A 414 21.01 -26.51 -1.87
CA PRO A 414 20.37 -27.50 -1.00
C PRO A 414 21.22 -27.81 0.25
N VAL A 415 22.51 -27.48 0.23
CA VAL A 415 23.44 -27.67 1.35
C VAL A 415 23.64 -26.34 2.10
N ASP A 416 23.57 -26.41 3.42
CA ASP A 416 24.10 -25.40 4.35
C ASP A 416 25.43 -25.93 4.90
N GLY A 417 26.51 -25.22 4.64
CA GLY A 417 27.89 -25.63 4.98
C GLY A 417 28.41 -25.01 6.27
N GLY A 418 27.58 -24.30 7.03
CA GLY A 418 28.01 -23.49 8.17
C GLY A 418 27.83 -21.99 7.94
N GLY A 419 26.61 -21.58 7.56
CA GLY A 419 26.24 -20.17 7.44
C GLY A 419 26.85 -19.48 6.22
N TYR A 420 27.11 -18.17 6.33
CA TYR A 420 27.64 -17.40 5.20
C TYR A 420 29.10 -17.72 4.92
N ASN A 421 29.89 -17.95 5.96
CA ASN A 421 31.35 -18.11 5.83
C ASN A 421 31.73 -19.25 4.86
N ALA A 422 31.00 -20.38 4.90
CA ALA A 422 31.19 -21.52 4.02
C ALA A 422 31.07 -21.19 2.51
N TYR A 423 30.24 -20.21 2.13
CA TYR A 423 30.11 -19.81 0.71
C TYR A 423 31.27 -18.92 0.21
N PHE A 424 32.11 -18.41 1.12
CA PHE A 424 33.26 -17.55 0.81
C PHE A 424 34.61 -18.20 1.16
N GLU A 425 34.61 -19.41 1.71
CA GLU A 425 35.85 -20.13 2.01
C GLU A 425 36.54 -20.53 0.69
N LYS A 426 37.87 -20.39 0.64
CA LYS A 426 38.63 -20.63 -0.60
C LYS A 426 39.06 -22.07 -0.77
N GLU A 427 39.35 -22.71 0.35
CA GLU A 427 39.79 -24.11 0.42
C GLU A 427 38.59 -25.00 0.80
N PRO A 428 38.64 -26.31 0.52
CA PRO A 428 37.68 -27.25 1.06
C PRO A 428 37.63 -27.21 2.60
N ILE A 429 36.42 -27.31 3.16
CA ILE A 429 36.19 -27.36 4.62
C ILE A 429 36.92 -28.58 5.21
N GLY A 430 37.93 -28.32 6.05
CA GLY A 430 38.63 -29.33 6.83
C GLY A 430 38.02 -29.51 8.23
N ILE A 431 37.31 -30.61 8.47
CA ILE A 431 36.70 -30.87 9.79
C ILE A 431 37.72 -31.55 10.71
N ASN A 432 38.15 -30.84 11.75
CA ASN A 432 38.94 -31.41 12.85
C ASN A 432 38.01 -32.15 13.82
N TYR A 433 38.10 -33.48 13.86
CA TYR A 433 37.32 -34.34 14.75
C TYR A 433 38.15 -34.92 15.93
N SER A 434 39.45 -34.63 15.97
CA SER A 434 40.35 -34.93 17.09
C SER A 434 41.63 -34.10 16.95
N ASN A 435 42.18 -33.63 18.07
CA ASN A 435 43.43 -32.85 18.10
C ASN A 435 44.64 -33.60 17.53
N ASN A 436 44.57 -34.94 17.47
CA ASN A 436 45.65 -35.81 17.01
C ASN A 436 45.38 -36.42 15.61
N ALA A 437 44.26 -36.08 14.97
CA ALA A 437 43.91 -36.57 13.63
C ALA A 437 44.12 -35.49 12.57
N LYS A 438 44.48 -35.90 11.35
CA LYS A 438 44.44 -34.96 10.21
C LYS A 438 42.99 -34.54 9.94
N PRO A 439 42.70 -33.26 9.69
CA PRO A 439 41.35 -32.79 9.35
C PRO A 439 40.74 -33.63 8.22
N LYS A 440 39.47 -33.97 8.36
CA LYS A 440 38.72 -34.60 7.27
C LYS A 440 38.26 -33.53 6.30
N GLU A 441 38.97 -33.43 5.19
CA GLU A 441 38.59 -32.59 4.06
C GLU A 441 37.26 -33.06 3.45
N ILE A 442 36.31 -32.13 3.32
CA ILE A 442 35.00 -32.36 2.70
C ILE A 442 35.08 -31.94 1.23
N LYS A 443 35.07 -32.93 0.32
CA LYS A 443 35.14 -32.68 -1.13
C LYS A 443 33.99 -31.77 -1.60
N ASN A 444 34.29 -30.89 -2.56
CA ASN A 444 33.32 -29.97 -3.18
C ASN A 444 32.64 -29.02 -2.17
N SER A 445 33.34 -28.63 -1.11
CA SER A 445 32.85 -27.66 -0.10
C SER A 445 33.49 -26.27 -0.20
N GLU A 446 34.34 -26.05 -1.21
CA GLU A 446 34.85 -24.73 -1.57
C GLU A 446 33.69 -23.74 -1.83
N GLY A 447 33.82 -22.53 -1.30
CA GLY A 447 32.88 -21.45 -1.53
C GLY A 447 33.01 -20.90 -2.94
N TRP A 448 31.89 -20.58 -3.60
CA TRP A 448 31.91 -19.93 -4.92
C TRP A 448 31.80 -18.40 -4.84
N ALA A 449 31.33 -17.84 -3.71
CA ALA A 449 31.02 -16.41 -3.61
C ALA A 449 32.28 -15.53 -3.52
N PHE A 450 33.42 -16.08 -3.07
CA PHE A 450 34.70 -15.35 -2.97
C PHE A 450 35.20 -14.84 -4.33
N GLN A 451 34.78 -15.48 -5.43
CA GLN A 451 35.14 -15.12 -6.80
C GLN A 451 34.51 -13.77 -7.21
N TYR A 452 33.39 -13.40 -6.59
CA TYR A 452 32.61 -12.21 -6.93
C TYR A 452 32.81 -11.05 -5.94
N MET A 453 32.93 -11.34 -4.64
CA MET A 453 33.35 -10.37 -3.63
C MET A 453 33.94 -11.05 -2.39
N THR A 454 34.71 -10.32 -1.58
CA THR A 454 35.20 -10.84 -0.30
C THR A 454 34.09 -10.94 0.74
N LEU A 455 34.21 -11.90 1.67
CA LEU A 455 33.29 -12.05 2.81
C LEU A 455 33.13 -10.73 3.60
N LEU A 456 34.23 -10.00 3.79
CA LEU A 456 34.22 -8.68 4.44
C LEU A 456 33.36 -7.67 3.67
N ARG A 457 33.48 -7.61 2.33
CA ARG A 457 32.66 -6.72 1.50
C ARG A 457 31.19 -7.14 1.51
N PHE A 458 30.91 -8.44 1.50
CA PHE A 458 29.56 -8.97 1.65
C PHE A 458 28.94 -8.57 3.00
N LYS A 459 29.66 -8.75 4.12
CA LYS A 459 29.20 -8.32 5.45
C LYS A 459 28.95 -6.80 5.51
N GLN A 460 29.84 -5.98 4.95
CA GLN A 460 29.63 -4.53 4.84
C GLN A 460 28.38 -4.15 4.05
N ILE A 461 28.15 -4.74 2.86
CA ILE A 461 26.96 -4.46 2.05
C ILE A 461 25.70 -4.94 2.78
N ARG A 462 25.74 -6.12 3.40
CA ARG A 462 24.61 -6.68 4.18
C ARG A 462 24.23 -5.81 5.38
N ALA A 463 25.21 -5.19 6.05
CA ALA A 463 24.98 -4.24 7.13
C ALA A 463 24.36 -2.92 6.60
N ALA A 464 24.94 -2.36 5.53
CA ALA A 464 24.47 -1.12 4.89
C ALA A 464 23.12 -1.25 4.17
N PHE A 465 22.70 -2.45 3.78
CA PHE A 465 21.50 -2.73 2.99
C PHE A 465 20.23 -2.08 3.55
N HIS A 466 19.81 -0.97 2.94
CA HIS A 466 18.65 -0.17 3.35
C HIS A 466 17.75 0.14 2.15
N PRO A 467 16.46 -0.29 2.17
CA PRO A 467 15.56 -0.11 1.03
C PRO A 467 15.16 1.31 0.65
N GLU A 468 14.90 2.18 1.63
CA GLU A 468 14.28 3.51 1.45
C GLU A 468 14.34 4.29 2.77
N ASP A 469 14.88 5.52 2.73
CA ASP A 469 15.05 6.38 3.92
C ASP A 469 13.75 7.07 4.41
N LYS A 470 13.69 7.37 5.72
CA LYS A 470 12.52 7.92 6.42
C LYS A 470 12.20 9.36 6.06
N GLU A 471 13.21 10.18 5.74
CA GLU A 471 13.04 11.56 5.29
C GLU A 471 12.62 11.61 3.81
N MET A 472 13.04 10.61 3.03
CA MET A 472 12.64 10.45 1.61
C MET A 472 11.24 9.87 1.45
N ALA A 473 10.75 9.10 2.42
CA ALA A 473 9.39 8.59 2.46
C ALA A 473 8.37 9.70 2.79
N ALA A 474 7.33 9.83 1.96
CA ALA A 474 6.35 10.92 2.05
C ALA A 474 5.47 10.81 3.31
N GLY A 475 5.90 11.49 4.38
CA GLY A 475 5.16 11.63 5.64
C GLY A 475 5.55 10.56 6.65
N ALA A 476 6.25 10.98 7.72
CA ALA A 476 6.82 10.18 8.82
C ALA A 476 5.75 9.46 9.68
N SER A 477 4.95 8.61 9.05
CA SER A 477 3.71 8.06 9.60
C SER A 477 3.27 6.73 9.01
N ASP A 478 3.87 6.31 7.90
CA ASP A 478 3.78 4.93 7.42
C ASP A 478 4.68 4.05 8.30
N LYS A 479 4.12 3.01 8.92
CA LYS A 479 4.88 2.06 9.76
C LYS A 479 5.84 1.19 8.94
N CYS A 480 5.61 1.11 7.64
CA CYS A 480 6.30 0.22 6.71
C CYS A 480 6.90 0.99 5.54
N TYR A 481 7.36 2.22 5.79
CA TYR A 481 7.89 3.12 4.78
C TYR A 481 9.04 2.47 3.99
N GLN A 482 9.92 1.70 4.65
CA GLN A 482 11.03 0.93 4.03
C GLN A 482 10.56 -0.05 2.94
N LEU A 483 9.27 -0.44 2.93
CA LEU A 483 8.73 -1.40 1.98
C LEU A 483 7.99 -0.74 0.81
N ARG A 484 7.71 0.58 0.88
CA ARG A 484 6.77 1.25 -0.02
C ARG A 484 7.22 1.24 -1.47
N ARG A 485 8.48 1.58 -1.75
CA ARG A 485 9.05 1.50 -3.11
C ARG A 485 8.96 0.09 -3.70
N ALA A 486 9.26 -0.95 -2.93
CA ALA A 486 9.22 -2.34 -3.40
C ALA A 486 7.77 -2.79 -3.68
N ILE A 487 6.84 -2.49 -2.78
CA ILE A 487 5.39 -2.75 -2.95
C ILE A 487 4.86 -2.03 -4.20
N ASN A 488 5.13 -0.73 -4.32
CA ASN A 488 4.65 0.09 -5.44
C ASN A 488 5.26 -0.35 -6.78
N SER A 489 6.54 -0.72 -6.81
CA SER A 489 7.20 -1.27 -8.00
C SER A 489 6.53 -2.59 -8.42
N THR A 490 6.33 -3.51 -7.48
CA THR A 490 5.68 -4.81 -7.71
C THR A 490 4.26 -4.65 -8.25
N ASN A 491 3.44 -3.82 -7.61
CA ASN A 491 2.06 -3.57 -8.00
C ASN A 491 1.97 -2.91 -9.39
N THR A 492 2.83 -1.92 -9.66
CA THR A 492 2.87 -1.23 -10.96
C THR A 492 3.31 -2.18 -12.07
N ALA A 493 4.37 -2.95 -11.85
CA ALA A 493 4.89 -3.90 -12.81
C ALA A 493 3.86 -5.00 -13.11
N SER A 494 3.24 -5.58 -12.08
CA SER A 494 2.19 -6.60 -12.19
C SER A 494 0.98 -6.09 -12.97
N LYS A 495 0.43 -4.92 -12.60
CA LYS A 495 -0.67 -4.26 -13.31
C LYS A 495 -0.33 -3.95 -14.77
N SER A 496 0.92 -3.62 -15.08
CA SER A 496 1.36 -3.33 -16.45
C SER A 496 1.60 -4.60 -17.30
N THR A 497 1.75 -5.75 -16.66
CA THR A 497 2.20 -7.01 -17.27
C THR A 497 1.05 -7.99 -17.51
N PHE A 498 0.27 -8.27 -16.46
CA PHE A 498 -0.75 -9.33 -16.52
C PHE A 498 -2.11 -8.77 -16.91
N ASP A 499 -2.77 -9.48 -17.82
CA ASP A 499 -4.21 -9.41 -17.99
C ASP A 499 -4.82 -10.61 -17.27
N ALA A 500 -5.27 -10.38 -16.04
CA ALA A 500 -5.81 -11.44 -15.19
C ALA A 500 -7.05 -12.07 -15.82
N GLY A 501 -7.12 -13.41 -15.79
CA GLY A 501 -8.27 -14.18 -16.24
C GLY A 501 -9.50 -14.02 -15.32
N PRO A 502 -10.47 -14.95 -15.38
CA PRO A 502 -11.78 -14.72 -14.79
C PRO A 502 -11.87 -14.98 -13.29
N PHE A 503 -10.89 -15.67 -12.72
CA PHE A 503 -10.87 -16.06 -11.30
C PHE A 503 -9.63 -15.50 -10.61
N CYS A 504 -9.87 -14.74 -9.55
CA CYS A 504 -8.88 -14.23 -8.62
C CYS A 504 -9.23 -14.67 -7.19
N ALA A 505 -8.23 -14.67 -6.30
CA ALA A 505 -8.39 -14.91 -4.87
C ALA A 505 -7.82 -13.72 -4.10
N PHE A 506 -8.45 -13.37 -2.97
CA PHE A 506 -7.94 -12.41 -2.01
C PHE A 506 -7.79 -13.06 -0.63
N ASP A 507 -6.60 -12.99 -0.04
CA ASP A 507 -6.26 -13.63 1.23
C ASP A 507 -4.99 -13.03 1.89
N GLU A 508 -4.63 -13.46 3.12
CA GLU A 508 -3.33 -13.12 3.73
C GLU A 508 -2.18 -14.09 3.39
N GLY A 509 -1.21 -13.60 2.61
CA GLY A 509 0.14 -14.16 2.61
C GLY A 509 0.99 -13.60 3.76
N GLY A 510 2.22 -14.09 3.95
CA GLY A 510 3.11 -13.51 4.98
C GLY A 510 4.46 -14.18 5.18
N VAL A 511 5.40 -13.45 5.77
CA VAL A 511 6.79 -13.88 6.01
C VAL A 511 7.10 -13.95 7.50
N ALA A 512 7.86 -14.97 7.93
CA ALA A 512 8.21 -15.18 9.33
C ALA A 512 9.06 -14.02 9.89
N CYS A 513 8.62 -13.44 11.01
CA CYS A 513 9.28 -12.29 11.65
C CYS A 513 9.13 -12.38 13.17
N ARG A 514 10.23 -12.69 13.86
CA ARG A 514 10.28 -12.75 15.33
C ARG A 514 10.77 -11.45 15.99
N SER A 515 11.35 -10.52 15.24
CA SER A 515 11.89 -9.25 15.77
C SER A 515 10.86 -8.50 16.62
N ARG A 516 11.28 -8.06 17.81
CA ARG A 516 10.44 -7.31 18.75
C ARG A 516 10.20 -5.86 18.31
N PHE A 517 11.07 -5.32 17.47
CA PHE A 517 10.96 -3.93 16.98
C PHE A 517 9.98 -3.79 15.81
N CYS A 518 9.60 -4.88 15.13
CA CYS A 518 8.68 -4.84 14.00
C CYS A 518 7.29 -4.31 14.42
N PRO A 519 6.88 -3.09 13.99
CA PRO A 519 5.67 -2.41 14.47
C PRO A 519 4.36 -2.97 13.88
N VAL A 520 4.47 -3.99 13.04
CA VAL A 520 3.36 -4.64 12.33
C VAL A 520 3.37 -6.16 12.48
N ARG A 521 4.23 -6.71 13.36
CA ARG A 521 4.32 -8.15 13.64
C ARG A 521 2.99 -8.70 14.15
N GLN A 522 2.45 -9.69 13.44
CA GLN A 522 1.25 -10.41 13.81
C GLN A 522 1.59 -11.72 14.52
N TYR A 523 0.70 -12.18 15.39
CA TYR A 523 0.69 -13.53 15.91
C TYR A 523 -0.53 -14.28 15.36
N ASN A 524 -0.32 -15.39 14.65
CA ASN A 524 -1.37 -16.28 14.20
C ASN A 524 -1.03 -17.72 14.60
N LYS A 525 -1.73 -18.25 15.60
CA LYS A 525 -1.50 -19.59 16.18
C LYS A 525 -1.65 -20.73 15.15
N ASP A 526 -2.48 -20.52 14.12
CA ASP A 526 -2.90 -21.53 13.16
C ASP A 526 -2.01 -21.56 11.89
N LYS A 527 -1.11 -20.59 11.72
CA LYS A 527 -0.09 -20.59 10.65
C LYS A 527 1.23 -21.24 11.17
N PRO A 528 1.98 -21.99 10.34
CA PRO A 528 3.21 -22.68 10.79
C PRO A 528 4.25 -21.73 11.40
N ASN A 529 4.44 -20.56 10.78
CA ASN A 529 5.23 -19.46 11.33
C ASN A 529 4.31 -18.51 12.10
N LYS A 530 4.15 -18.78 13.40
CA LYS A 530 3.20 -18.06 14.26
C LYS A 530 3.45 -16.55 14.33
N PHE A 531 4.71 -16.12 14.39
CA PHE A 531 5.09 -14.71 14.35
C PHE A 531 5.51 -14.32 12.93
N ARG A 532 4.76 -13.41 12.31
CA ARG A 532 4.86 -13.08 10.88
C ARG A 532 4.56 -11.61 10.60
N VAL A 533 5.03 -11.11 9.47
CA VAL A 533 4.51 -9.89 8.83
C VAL A 533 3.56 -10.33 7.73
N ASP A 534 2.33 -9.85 7.81
CA ASP A 534 1.24 -10.26 6.92
C ASP A 534 1.11 -9.33 5.73
N PHE A 535 0.70 -9.89 4.61
CA PHE A 535 0.42 -9.17 3.38
C PHE A 535 -1.01 -9.44 2.92
N PHE A 536 -1.74 -8.39 2.60
CA PHE A 536 -2.95 -8.47 1.79
C PHE A 536 -2.57 -8.78 0.34
N ILE A 537 -3.02 -9.91 -0.20
CA ILE A 537 -2.66 -10.36 -1.54
C ILE A 537 -3.90 -10.59 -2.38
N LEU A 538 -3.96 -9.94 -3.55
CA LEU A 538 -4.85 -10.30 -4.65
C LEU A 538 -4.04 -11.11 -5.68
N ALA A 539 -4.39 -12.38 -5.88
CA ALA A 539 -3.70 -13.29 -6.80
C ALA A 539 -4.64 -13.86 -7.87
N CYS A 540 -4.11 -14.24 -9.03
CA CYS A 540 -4.87 -15.03 -10.00
C CYS A 540 -5.00 -16.48 -9.53
N SER A 541 -6.22 -17.00 -9.39
CA SER A 541 -6.48 -18.35 -8.89
C SER A 541 -5.90 -19.48 -9.75
N LYS A 542 -5.55 -19.21 -11.02
CA LYS A 542 -5.07 -20.23 -11.96
C LYS A 542 -3.57 -20.21 -12.22
N THR A 543 -2.94 -19.03 -12.19
CA THR A 543 -1.49 -18.88 -12.44
C THR A 543 -0.70 -18.55 -11.17
N TYR A 544 -1.39 -18.22 -10.07
CA TYR A 544 -0.81 -17.78 -8.79
C TYR A 544 -0.01 -16.47 -8.88
N ALA A 545 -0.10 -15.76 -10.02
CA ALA A 545 0.50 -14.44 -10.19
C ALA A 545 -0.13 -13.45 -9.21
N ILE A 546 0.70 -12.75 -8.46
CA ILE A 546 0.28 -11.73 -7.49
C ILE A 546 0.01 -10.44 -8.26
N LEU A 547 -1.27 -10.07 -8.32
CA LEU A 547 -1.79 -8.90 -9.04
C LEU A 547 -1.65 -7.63 -8.21
N HIS A 548 -1.82 -7.76 -6.88
CA HIS A 548 -1.62 -6.71 -5.90
C HIS A 548 -1.12 -7.29 -4.59
N ILE A 549 -0.21 -6.58 -3.93
CA ILE A 549 0.27 -6.85 -2.58
C ILE A 549 0.32 -5.55 -1.78
N ASP A 550 -0.07 -5.59 -0.50
CA ASP A 550 0.25 -4.55 0.48
C ASP A 550 0.49 -5.19 1.86
N VAL A 551 1.25 -4.55 2.72
CA VAL A 551 1.54 -5.05 4.08
C VAL A 551 0.41 -4.68 5.05
N TYR A 552 0.01 -5.63 5.89
CA TYR A 552 -0.98 -5.38 6.93
C TYR A 552 -0.34 -4.60 8.08
N GLN A 553 -0.81 -3.36 8.30
CA GLN A 553 -0.25 -2.45 9.31
C GLN A 553 -0.96 -2.48 10.67
N GLY A 554 -1.92 -3.39 10.86
CA GLY A 554 -2.93 -3.27 11.93
C GLY A 554 -3.74 -1.99 11.74
N ARG A 555 -3.89 -1.19 12.81
CA ARG A 555 -4.57 0.11 12.78
C ARG A 555 -3.81 1.14 11.91
N ASN A 556 -4.26 1.33 10.66
CA ASN A 556 -3.79 2.38 9.74
C ASN A 556 -4.68 3.64 9.87
N ALA A 557 -4.56 4.36 10.99
CA ALA A 557 -5.42 5.51 11.31
C ALA A 557 -5.32 6.68 10.31
N LYS A 558 -4.24 6.74 9.53
CA LYS A 558 -3.99 7.80 8.53
C LYS A 558 -4.40 7.40 7.11
N ASN A 559 -4.98 6.20 6.92
CA ASN A 559 -5.42 5.68 5.62
C ASN A 559 -4.33 5.77 4.53
N ILE A 560 -3.07 5.55 4.90
CA ILE A 560 -1.94 5.67 3.97
C ILE A 560 -2.09 4.61 2.88
N GLY A 561 -2.02 5.03 1.62
CA GLY A 561 -2.21 4.15 0.45
C GLY A 561 -3.65 3.75 0.15
N ILE A 562 -4.65 4.35 0.81
CA ILE A 562 -6.07 4.02 0.68
C ILE A 562 -6.83 5.13 -0.06
N ASP A 563 -7.57 4.76 -1.10
CA ASP A 563 -8.45 5.69 -1.85
C ASP A 563 -9.48 6.38 -0.94
N GLU A 564 -9.68 7.69 -1.12
CA GLU A 564 -10.57 8.53 -0.32
C GLU A 564 -12.02 7.99 -0.25
N SER A 565 -12.52 7.34 -1.30
CA SER A 565 -13.91 6.87 -1.36
C SER A 565 -14.19 5.66 -0.46
N ILE A 566 -13.15 4.97 0.02
CA ILE A 566 -13.23 3.75 0.85
C ILE A 566 -12.63 3.95 2.25
N GLN A 567 -12.25 5.17 2.63
CA GLN A 567 -11.62 5.46 3.92
C GLN A 567 -12.54 5.23 5.12
N ASP A 568 -13.86 5.24 4.93
CA ASP A 568 -14.88 4.94 5.94
C ASP A 568 -15.24 3.44 6.05
N LEU A 569 -14.70 2.57 5.18
CA LEU A 569 -14.90 1.12 5.28
C LEU A 569 -14.08 0.49 6.42
N PRO A 570 -14.57 -0.60 7.04
CA PRO A 570 -13.79 -1.44 7.95
C PRO A 570 -12.50 -1.96 7.30
N THR A 571 -11.45 -2.16 8.09
CA THR A 571 -10.08 -2.50 7.61
C THR A 571 -10.05 -3.65 6.60
N THR A 572 -10.80 -4.74 6.83
CA THR A 572 -10.82 -5.91 5.92
C THR A 572 -11.53 -5.61 4.60
N GLN A 573 -12.70 -4.94 4.64
CA GLN A 573 -13.43 -4.52 3.44
C GLN A 573 -12.60 -3.51 2.61
N LYS A 574 -11.96 -2.56 3.30
CA LYS A 574 -11.06 -1.54 2.74
C LYS A 574 -9.87 -2.16 2.02
N ALA A 575 -9.20 -3.16 2.60
CA ALA A 575 -8.08 -3.86 1.97
C ALA A 575 -8.47 -4.52 0.65
N VAL A 576 -9.61 -5.24 0.64
CA VAL A 576 -10.15 -5.87 -0.57
C VAL A 576 -10.45 -4.80 -1.63
N MET A 577 -11.26 -3.79 -1.30
CA MET A 577 -11.66 -2.74 -2.25
C MET A 577 -10.44 -1.99 -2.81
N ASN A 578 -9.47 -1.62 -1.98
CA ASN A 578 -8.27 -0.91 -2.40
C ASN A 578 -7.44 -1.73 -3.40
N SER A 579 -7.27 -3.04 -3.15
CA SER A 579 -6.54 -3.92 -4.06
C SER A 579 -7.24 -4.07 -5.42
N VAL A 580 -8.57 -4.20 -5.43
CA VAL A 580 -9.38 -4.39 -6.64
C VAL A 580 -9.41 -3.12 -7.49
N MET A 581 -9.68 -1.97 -6.86
CA MET A 581 -9.65 -0.66 -7.52
C MET A 581 -8.25 -0.34 -8.05
N SER A 582 -7.21 -0.56 -7.25
CA SER A 582 -5.82 -0.36 -7.67
C SER A 582 -5.41 -1.24 -8.85
N THR A 583 -5.86 -2.50 -8.88
CA THR A 583 -5.49 -3.47 -9.93
C THR A 583 -6.22 -3.20 -11.24
N PHE A 584 -7.56 -3.08 -11.19
CA PHE A 584 -8.40 -3.08 -12.39
C PHE A 584 -8.83 -1.67 -12.86
N GLY A 585 -8.84 -0.67 -11.97
CA GLY A 585 -9.20 0.71 -12.33
C GLY A 585 -10.57 0.83 -13.00
N ASP A 586 -10.64 1.69 -14.02
CA ASP A 586 -11.88 2.07 -14.71
C ASP A 586 -12.51 0.96 -15.57
N ASP A 587 -11.80 -0.16 -15.80
CA ASP A 587 -12.33 -1.36 -16.49
C ASP A 587 -13.52 -2.00 -15.73
N GLY A 588 -13.82 -1.52 -14.52
CA GLY A 588 -14.92 -2.02 -13.69
C GLY A 588 -14.78 -3.52 -13.46
N GLY A 589 -13.55 -3.96 -13.11
CA GLY A 589 -13.22 -5.35 -12.83
C GLY A 589 -13.22 -6.29 -14.05
N GLY A 590 -13.79 -5.87 -15.19
CA GLY A 590 -13.98 -6.69 -16.38
C GLY A 590 -14.84 -7.94 -16.13
N SER A 591 -15.81 -7.89 -15.20
CA SER A 591 -16.65 -9.03 -14.80
C SER A 591 -15.84 -10.27 -14.42
N ARG A 592 -14.75 -10.06 -13.69
CA ARG A 592 -14.00 -11.10 -12.99
C ARG A 592 -14.74 -11.53 -11.72
N HIS A 593 -14.33 -12.68 -11.20
CA HIS A 593 -14.79 -13.25 -9.96
C HIS A 593 -13.65 -13.29 -8.93
N ILE A 594 -13.95 -12.89 -7.68
CA ILE A 594 -13.01 -12.85 -6.57
C ILE A 594 -13.48 -13.83 -5.48
N ALA A 595 -12.67 -14.84 -5.21
CA ALA A 595 -12.82 -15.71 -4.04
C ALA A 595 -12.16 -15.07 -2.81
N MET A 596 -12.79 -15.14 -1.63
CA MET A 596 -12.20 -14.68 -0.38
C MET A 596 -12.73 -15.43 0.85
N ASP A 597 -11.96 -15.39 1.94
CA ASP A 597 -12.27 -16.09 3.19
C ASP A 597 -13.39 -15.41 4.02
N ASN A 598 -13.66 -15.92 5.23
CA ASN A 598 -14.65 -15.35 6.17
C ASN A 598 -14.18 -14.13 6.99
N ARG A 599 -12.88 -13.84 7.07
CA ARG A 599 -12.31 -12.60 7.63
C ARG A 599 -12.61 -11.40 6.72
N TYR A 600 -12.68 -11.63 5.41
CA TYR A 600 -13.06 -10.60 4.42
C TYR A 600 -14.55 -10.59 4.05
N MET A 601 -15.11 -11.75 3.68
CA MET A 601 -16.43 -11.77 3.04
C MET A 601 -17.55 -11.30 3.98
N CYS A 602 -18.41 -10.44 3.43
CA CYS A 602 -19.70 -10.09 4.00
C CYS A 602 -20.66 -9.62 2.89
N PRO A 603 -21.98 -9.59 3.14
CA PRO A 603 -22.99 -9.11 2.18
C PRO A 603 -22.69 -7.71 1.64
N GLU A 604 -22.37 -6.75 2.52
CA GLU A 604 -22.04 -5.36 2.17
C GLU A 604 -20.91 -5.27 1.13
N LEU A 605 -19.78 -5.94 1.40
CA LEU A 605 -18.61 -5.95 0.51
C LEU A 605 -18.93 -6.60 -0.85
N ALA A 606 -19.74 -7.65 -0.86
CA ALA A 606 -20.14 -8.32 -2.10
C ALA A 606 -20.94 -7.39 -3.03
N VAL A 607 -21.86 -6.62 -2.45
CA VAL A 607 -22.65 -5.61 -3.18
C VAL A 607 -21.76 -4.45 -3.65
N LEU A 608 -20.82 -3.97 -2.83
CA LEU A 608 -19.86 -2.94 -3.24
C LEU A 608 -18.96 -3.41 -4.39
N LEU A 609 -18.43 -4.64 -4.34
CA LEU A 609 -17.62 -5.21 -5.41
C LEU A 609 -18.41 -5.33 -6.72
N LEU A 610 -19.67 -5.76 -6.65
CA LEU A 610 -20.53 -5.89 -7.83
C LEU A 610 -20.93 -4.52 -8.42
N THR A 611 -21.30 -3.56 -7.58
CA THR A 611 -21.89 -2.28 -8.00
C THR A 611 -20.87 -1.18 -8.28
N LYS A 612 -19.72 -1.18 -7.60
CA LYS A 612 -18.67 -0.15 -7.74
C LYS A 612 -17.44 -0.66 -8.48
N CYS A 613 -17.06 -1.92 -8.26
CA CYS A 613 -15.89 -2.51 -8.91
C CYS A 613 -16.23 -3.43 -10.08
N GLY A 614 -17.51 -3.69 -10.38
CA GLY A 614 -17.97 -4.60 -11.44
C GLY A 614 -17.42 -6.04 -11.34
N CYS A 615 -17.00 -6.45 -10.14
CA CYS A 615 -16.49 -7.78 -9.84
C CYS A 615 -17.59 -8.62 -9.17
N HIS A 616 -17.76 -9.86 -9.62
CA HIS A 616 -18.46 -10.85 -8.82
C HIS A 616 -17.55 -11.32 -7.69
N SER A 617 -18.13 -11.81 -6.61
CA SER A 617 -17.41 -12.31 -5.44
C SER A 617 -18.12 -13.50 -4.83
N THR A 618 -17.36 -14.44 -4.29
CA THR A 618 -17.88 -15.57 -3.50
C THR A 618 -16.96 -15.82 -2.32
N GLY A 619 -17.53 -16.01 -1.13
CA GLY A 619 -16.74 -16.29 0.06
C GLY A 619 -17.57 -16.88 1.19
N THR A 620 -16.90 -17.63 2.07
CA THR A 620 -17.53 -18.11 3.30
C THR A 620 -17.84 -16.92 4.23
N CYS A 621 -18.96 -16.91 4.93
CA CYS A 621 -19.40 -15.75 5.72
C CYS A 621 -19.69 -16.12 7.19
N ARG A 622 -19.28 -15.27 8.14
CA ARG A 622 -19.62 -15.43 9.56
C ARG A 622 -21.08 -15.03 9.81
N ARG A 623 -21.77 -15.71 10.74
CA ARG A 623 -23.19 -15.43 11.08
C ARG A 623 -23.41 -14.01 11.64
N ARG A 624 -22.42 -13.46 12.35
CA ARG A 624 -22.47 -12.12 13.00
C ARG A 624 -22.24 -10.94 12.03
N ARG A 625 -22.17 -11.15 10.71
CA ARG A 625 -22.00 -10.04 9.74
C ARG A 625 -23.33 -9.31 9.54
N LYS A 626 -23.27 -8.00 9.31
CA LYS A 626 -24.43 -7.21 8.87
C LYS A 626 -24.98 -7.76 7.54
N GLY A 627 -26.30 -7.78 7.41
CA GLY A 627 -26.99 -8.36 6.26
C GLY A 627 -27.06 -9.89 6.23
N PHE A 628 -26.82 -10.56 7.35
CA PHE A 628 -27.08 -11.99 7.46
C PHE A 628 -28.60 -12.25 7.60
N PRO A 629 -29.21 -13.14 6.79
CA PRO A 629 -30.64 -13.43 6.86
C PRO A 629 -31.00 -14.50 7.90
N ASP A 630 -32.08 -14.28 8.65
CA ASP A 630 -32.61 -15.23 9.62
C ASP A 630 -33.13 -16.53 8.98
N LEU A 631 -33.46 -16.49 7.68
CA LEU A 631 -33.80 -17.66 6.84
C LEU A 631 -32.65 -18.69 6.70
N LEU A 632 -31.43 -18.34 7.14
CA LEU A 632 -30.25 -19.21 7.17
C LEU A 632 -29.96 -19.67 8.61
N ASP A 633 -30.80 -20.58 9.06
CA ASP A 633 -30.94 -21.15 10.40
C ASP A 633 -30.39 -22.59 10.54
N LEU A 634 -29.74 -23.17 9.51
CA LEU A 634 -29.21 -24.54 9.60
C LEU A 634 -28.17 -24.69 10.72
N GLU A 635 -28.21 -25.83 11.37
CA GLU A 635 -27.38 -26.22 12.51
C GLU A 635 -26.63 -27.54 12.27
N LYS A 636 -25.67 -27.86 13.13
CA LYS A 636 -24.86 -29.09 13.02
C LYS A 636 -25.67 -30.37 13.26
N LYS A 637 -26.88 -30.26 13.82
CA LYS A 637 -27.79 -31.39 14.10
C LYS A 637 -28.54 -31.86 12.85
N ASP A 638 -28.63 -31.00 11.84
CA ASP A 638 -29.35 -31.26 10.60
C ASP A 638 -28.55 -32.23 9.71
N GLY A 639 -29.21 -32.84 8.72
CA GLY A 639 -28.61 -33.88 7.90
C GLY A 639 -27.40 -33.40 7.10
N ARG A 640 -26.29 -34.15 7.15
CA ARG A 640 -25.11 -33.84 6.33
C ARG A 640 -25.47 -33.94 4.85
N GLY A 641 -25.30 -32.85 4.10
CA GLY A 641 -25.77 -32.69 2.73
C GLY A 641 -26.93 -31.70 2.59
N GLU A 642 -27.67 -31.39 3.65
CA GLU A 642 -28.74 -30.40 3.63
C GLU A 642 -28.21 -29.00 3.31
N TYR A 643 -29.02 -28.21 2.59
CA TYR A 643 -28.71 -26.84 2.23
C TYR A 643 -29.96 -25.96 2.23
N LYS A 644 -29.73 -24.65 2.41
CA LYS A 644 -30.72 -23.59 2.16
C LYS A 644 -30.09 -22.54 1.24
N ILE A 645 -30.84 -22.04 0.27
CA ILE A 645 -30.44 -20.95 -0.64
C ILE A 645 -31.47 -19.83 -0.51
N VAL A 646 -30.99 -18.61 -0.33
CA VAL A 646 -31.81 -17.40 -0.26
C VAL A 646 -31.22 -16.32 -1.17
N ALA A 647 -32.07 -15.51 -1.79
CA ALA A 647 -31.67 -14.42 -2.66
C ALA A 647 -32.21 -13.08 -2.15
N ASP A 648 -31.35 -12.06 -2.19
CA ASP A 648 -31.78 -10.67 -2.22
C ASP A 648 -31.79 -10.21 -3.68
N ARG A 649 -33.00 -10.06 -4.24
CA ARG A 649 -33.21 -9.69 -5.64
C ARG A 649 -32.87 -8.22 -5.92
N VAL A 650 -32.94 -7.35 -4.91
CA VAL A 650 -32.66 -5.91 -5.03
C VAL A 650 -31.16 -5.68 -5.08
N ASN A 651 -30.42 -6.28 -4.14
CA ASN A 651 -28.98 -6.16 -4.04
C ASN A 651 -28.22 -7.13 -4.96
N ARG A 652 -28.93 -8.04 -5.64
CA ARG A 652 -28.41 -9.08 -6.55
C ARG A 652 -27.38 -9.98 -5.87
N LEU A 653 -27.79 -10.53 -4.74
CA LEU A 653 -26.97 -11.33 -3.85
C LEU A 653 -27.65 -12.68 -3.58
N LEU A 654 -26.88 -13.77 -3.62
CA LEU A 654 -27.29 -15.06 -3.06
C LEU A 654 -26.53 -15.31 -1.76
N MET A 655 -27.22 -15.87 -0.78
CA MET A 655 -26.61 -16.46 0.41
C MET A 655 -27.11 -17.89 0.59
N MET A 656 -26.26 -18.74 1.15
CA MET A 656 -26.55 -20.16 1.25
C MET A 656 -25.85 -20.80 2.44
N GLN A 657 -26.49 -21.80 3.03
CA GLN A 657 -25.91 -22.70 4.01
C GLN A 657 -25.86 -24.12 3.47
N TRP A 658 -24.87 -24.89 3.93
CA TRP A 658 -24.72 -26.32 3.65
C TRP A 658 -24.12 -27.03 4.86
N VAL A 659 -24.63 -28.22 5.18
CA VAL A 659 -24.18 -29.02 6.32
C VAL A 659 -23.12 -30.03 5.88
N ASP A 660 -21.87 -29.80 6.28
CA ASP A 660 -20.80 -30.83 6.22
C ASP A 660 -20.56 -31.41 7.61
N ASN A 661 -19.30 -31.57 8.07
CA ASN A 661 -19.01 -31.82 9.48
C ASN A 661 -19.37 -30.62 10.40
N LYS A 662 -19.57 -29.45 9.80
CA LYS A 662 -20.04 -28.18 10.37
C LYS A 662 -20.89 -27.47 9.31
N VAL A 663 -21.76 -26.55 9.73
CA VAL A 663 -22.50 -25.69 8.81
C VAL A 663 -21.55 -24.68 8.17
N VAL A 664 -21.50 -24.67 6.84
CA VAL A 664 -20.77 -23.69 6.04
C VAL A 664 -21.78 -22.68 5.51
N THR A 665 -21.59 -21.40 5.82
CA THR A 665 -22.38 -20.32 5.20
C THR A 665 -21.54 -19.61 4.14
N MET A 666 -22.14 -19.29 2.99
CA MET A 666 -21.50 -18.64 1.86
C MET A 666 -22.35 -17.48 1.33
N VAL A 667 -21.67 -16.43 0.89
CA VAL A 667 -22.24 -15.29 0.16
C VAL A 667 -21.71 -15.34 -1.27
N THR A 668 -22.54 -15.05 -2.26
CA THR A 668 -22.10 -14.95 -3.67
C THR A 668 -22.91 -13.94 -4.47
N THR A 669 -22.24 -13.16 -5.32
CA THR A 669 -22.87 -12.32 -6.37
C THR A 669 -22.85 -12.98 -7.75
N LYS A 670 -22.51 -14.27 -7.81
CA LYS A 670 -22.76 -15.10 -9.00
C LYS A 670 -24.20 -15.59 -8.96
N ASN A 671 -24.92 -15.37 -10.05
CA ASN A 671 -26.32 -15.74 -10.21
C ASN A 671 -26.48 -17.23 -10.55
N ASP A 672 -26.09 -18.10 -9.63
CA ASP A 672 -26.06 -19.56 -9.79
C ASP A 672 -26.61 -20.24 -8.54
N THR A 673 -27.82 -20.78 -8.66
CA THR A 673 -28.56 -21.53 -7.64
C THR A 673 -28.48 -23.03 -7.86
N THR A 674 -27.75 -23.49 -8.88
CA THR A 674 -27.70 -24.91 -9.23
C THR A 674 -27.03 -25.70 -8.13
N VAL A 675 -27.38 -26.99 -8.04
CA VAL A 675 -26.85 -27.91 -7.03
C VAL A 675 -26.10 -29.01 -7.77
N GLY A 676 -24.88 -29.25 -7.35
CA GLY A 676 -24.05 -30.36 -7.83
C GLY A 676 -23.81 -31.36 -6.70
N THR A 677 -23.00 -32.37 -6.99
CA THR A 677 -22.74 -33.45 -6.03
C THR A 677 -21.27 -33.47 -5.62
N VAL A 678 -21.01 -33.65 -4.32
CA VAL A 678 -19.67 -33.80 -3.74
C VAL A 678 -19.52 -35.16 -3.07
N LYS A 679 -18.33 -35.77 -3.19
CA LYS A 679 -17.97 -36.97 -2.42
C LYS A 679 -17.48 -36.56 -1.03
N ARG A 680 -18.00 -37.24 0.00
CA ARG A 680 -17.60 -37.07 1.40
C ARG A 680 -17.48 -38.40 2.10
N GLN A 681 -16.43 -38.53 2.92
CA GLN A 681 -16.26 -39.66 3.80
C GLN A 681 -17.13 -39.47 5.04
N ILE A 682 -17.97 -40.47 5.35
CA ILE A 682 -18.83 -40.52 6.53
C ILE A 682 -18.55 -41.85 7.24
N GLY A 683 -17.70 -41.80 8.27
CA GLY A 683 -17.14 -43.01 8.88
C GLY A 683 -16.33 -43.83 7.86
N PRO A 684 -16.56 -45.15 7.74
CA PRO A 684 -15.85 -45.99 6.77
C PRO A 684 -16.39 -45.84 5.33
N MET A 685 -17.55 -45.21 5.12
CA MET A 685 -18.19 -45.14 3.80
C MET A 685 -17.96 -43.80 3.09
N SER A 686 -17.68 -43.85 1.80
CA SER A 686 -17.77 -42.67 0.92
C SER A 686 -19.20 -42.50 0.43
N ARG A 687 -19.81 -41.33 0.65
CA ARG A 687 -21.14 -40.97 0.17
C ARG A 687 -21.09 -39.80 -0.80
N GLN A 688 -22.03 -39.78 -1.72
CA GLN A 688 -22.33 -38.64 -2.57
C GLN A 688 -23.40 -37.79 -1.87
N LEU A 689 -23.14 -36.49 -1.75
CA LEU A 689 -24.03 -35.52 -1.12
C LEU A 689 -24.26 -34.35 -2.07
N ASP A 690 -25.48 -33.83 -2.09
CA ASP A 690 -25.79 -32.59 -2.79
C ASP A 690 -25.10 -31.40 -2.13
N CYS A 691 -24.70 -30.42 -2.94
CA CYS A 691 -23.95 -29.24 -2.51
C CYS A 691 -24.16 -28.09 -3.53
N PRO A 692 -24.49 -26.87 -3.09
CA PRO A 692 -24.66 -25.72 -4.00
C PRO A 692 -23.44 -25.48 -4.89
N ALA A 693 -23.65 -25.26 -6.18
CA ALA A 693 -22.59 -25.14 -7.19
C ALA A 693 -21.60 -24.00 -6.90
N ALA A 694 -22.07 -22.91 -6.28
CA ALA A 694 -21.21 -21.82 -5.82
C ALA A 694 -20.14 -22.29 -4.79
N MET A 695 -20.47 -23.22 -3.89
CA MET A 695 -19.50 -23.79 -2.94
C MET A 695 -18.48 -24.69 -3.64
N ILE A 696 -18.94 -25.49 -4.60
CA ILE A 696 -18.06 -26.32 -5.45
C ILE A 696 -17.11 -25.45 -6.30
N GLY A 697 -17.59 -24.29 -6.77
CA GLY A 697 -16.80 -23.30 -7.49
C GLY A 697 -15.79 -22.56 -6.61
N TYR A 698 -16.19 -22.16 -5.40
CA TYR A 698 -15.32 -21.49 -4.41
C TYR A 698 -14.09 -22.33 -4.07
N GLN A 699 -14.28 -23.64 -3.83
CA GLN A 699 -13.17 -24.57 -3.55
C GLN A 699 -12.13 -24.64 -4.69
N LYS A 700 -12.51 -24.32 -5.94
CA LYS A 700 -11.60 -24.30 -7.09
C LYS A 700 -10.87 -22.96 -7.28
N THR A 701 -11.28 -21.92 -6.56
CA THR A 701 -10.85 -20.53 -6.80
C THR A 701 -10.11 -19.90 -5.62
N MET A 702 -10.40 -20.31 -4.37
CA MET A 702 -9.83 -19.68 -3.17
C MET A 702 -8.31 -19.86 -3.01
N PHE A 703 -7.75 -21.02 -3.37
CA PHE A 703 -6.33 -21.38 -3.10
C PHE A 703 -5.26 -20.60 -3.91
N GLY A 704 -5.64 -19.50 -4.57
CA GLY A 704 -4.73 -18.70 -5.40
C GLY A 704 -3.55 -18.11 -4.60
N VAL A 705 -3.79 -17.67 -3.36
CA VAL A 705 -2.78 -17.09 -2.48
C VAL A 705 -1.97 -18.17 -1.76
N ASP A 706 -2.63 -19.14 -1.12
CA ASP A 706 -1.96 -20.26 -0.42
C ASP A 706 -0.96 -20.99 -1.33
N LYS A 707 -1.31 -21.24 -2.60
CA LYS A 707 -0.38 -21.87 -3.56
C LYS A 707 0.78 -20.96 -3.97
N GLY A 708 0.59 -19.65 -3.98
CA GLY A 708 1.69 -18.68 -4.13
C GLY A 708 2.64 -18.71 -2.94
N ASP A 709 2.12 -18.76 -1.72
CA ASP A 709 2.93 -18.85 -0.49
C ASP A 709 3.69 -20.19 -0.39
N GLU A 710 3.03 -21.31 -0.71
CA GLU A 710 3.67 -22.63 -0.86
C GLU A 710 4.80 -22.59 -1.91
N MET A 711 4.57 -21.94 -3.04
CA MET A 711 5.58 -21.80 -4.10
C MET A 711 6.79 -20.96 -3.69
N ARG A 712 6.61 -19.91 -2.86
CA ARG A 712 7.71 -19.11 -2.32
C ARG A 712 8.46 -19.85 -1.21
N ALA A 713 7.76 -20.56 -0.33
CA ALA A 713 8.36 -21.23 0.82
C ALA A 713 9.25 -22.43 0.43
N HIS A 714 8.82 -23.26 -0.53
CA HIS A 714 9.44 -24.57 -0.77
C HIS A 714 10.63 -24.61 -1.74
N PHE A 715 10.91 -23.55 -2.52
CA PHE A 715 11.77 -23.67 -3.71
C PHE A 715 12.89 -22.62 -3.81
N GLY A 716 13.26 -21.99 -2.69
CA GLY A 716 14.30 -20.96 -2.65
C GLY A 716 13.80 -19.58 -3.12
N GLY A 717 14.58 -18.57 -2.79
CA GLY A 717 14.19 -17.17 -2.85
C GLY A 717 15.02 -16.33 -1.88
N PHE A 718 15.16 -15.04 -2.19
CA PHE A 718 15.92 -14.06 -1.45
C PHE A 718 15.63 -14.06 0.06
N SER A 719 14.38 -14.30 0.50
CA SER A 719 14.01 -14.27 1.92
C SER A 719 14.19 -15.58 2.71
N THR A 720 14.43 -16.70 2.02
CA THR A 720 14.37 -18.05 2.61
C THR A 720 15.53 -18.31 3.58
N LYS A 721 16.77 -18.09 3.12
CA LYS A 721 17.99 -18.18 3.96
C LYS A 721 18.49 -16.84 4.51
N ALA A 722 17.83 -15.74 4.18
CA ALA A 722 18.20 -14.41 4.65
C ALA A 722 17.88 -14.22 6.15
N HIS A 723 18.91 -14.25 6.97
CA HIS A 723 18.82 -13.84 8.38
C HIS A 723 19.29 -12.40 8.56
N PHE A 724 18.50 -11.58 9.25
CA PHE A 724 18.76 -10.17 9.53
C PHE A 724 18.14 -9.77 10.87
N LYS A 725 18.84 -8.95 11.66
CA LYS A 725 18.30 -8.37 12.90
C LYS A 725 17.16 -7.38 12.63
N LYS A 726 17.39 -6.45 11.70
CA LYS A 726 16.41 -5.45 11.25
C LYS A 726 15.27 -6.10 10.46
N TRP A 727 14.03 -5.87 10.89
CA TRP A 727 12.89 -6.67 10.43
C TRP A 727 12.57 -6.46 8.93
N TYR A 728 12.65 -5.20 8.48
CA TYR A 728 12.29 -4.81 7.12
C TYR A 728 13.20 -5.43 6.06
N LYS A 729 14.48 -5.70 6.37
CA LYS A 729 15.44 -6.29 5.43
C LYS A 729 14.92 -7.64 4.90
N ARG A 730 14.44 -8.53 5.78
CA ARG A 730 13.85 -9.83 5.37
C ARG A 730 12.50 -9.66 4.63
N VAL A 731 11.66 -8.73 5.07
CA VAL A 731 10.34 -8.49 4.46
C VAL A 731 10.47 -7.91 3.05
N PHE A 732 11.45 -7.03 2.82
CA PHE A 732 11.82 -6.52 1.50
C PHE A 732 12.26 -7.64 0.56
N LEU A 733 13.12 -8.55 1.02
CA LEU A 733 13.54 -9.71 0.22
C LEU A 733 12.34 -10.63 -0.11
N ALA A 734 11.35 -10.75 0.77
CA ALA A 734 10.12 -11.50 0.50
C ALA A 734 9.21 -10.82 -0.54
N ILE A 735 9.37 -9.52 -0.78
CA ILE A 735 8.74 -8.79 -1.89
C ILE A 735 9.54 -9.00 -3.19
N LEU A 736 10.88 -9.08 -3.14
CA LEU A 736 11.68 -9.51 -4.31
C LEU A 736 11.32 -10.94 -4.73
N ASP A 737 10.98 -11.83 -3.79
CA ASP A 737 10.47 -13.18 -4.11
C ASP A 737 9.13 -13.14 -4.86
N VAL A 738 8.29 -12.12 -4.61
CA VAL A 738 7.07 -11.88 -5.41
C VAL A 738 7.43 -11.42 -6.82
N MET A 739 8.37 -10.49 -6.97
CA MET A 739 8.86 -10.04 -8.28
C MET A 739 9.43 -11.22 -9.09
N LEU A 740 10.23 -12.07 -8.44
CA LEU A 740 10.87 -13.25 -9.04
C LEU A 740 9.84 -14.31 -9.47
N MET A 741 8.86 -14.61 -8.61
CA MET A 741 7.76 -15.53 -8.93
C MET A 741 6.89 -15.00 -10.08
N ASN A 742 6.53 -13.71 -10.04
CA ASN A 742 5.77 -13.08 -11.12
C ASN A 742 6.58 -13.07 -12.44
N ALA A 743 7.89 -12.85 -12.40
CA ALA A 743 8.75 -12.91 -13.58
C ALA A 743 8.82 -14.32 -14.20
N HIS A 744 8.89 -15.37 -13.38
CA HIS A 744 8.82 -16.76 -13.83
C HIS A 744 7.49 -17.08 -14.52
N ILE A 745 6.37 -16.65 -13.91
CA ILE A 745 5.04 -16.81 -14.49
C ILE A 745 4.90 -16.01 -15.79
N ALA A 746 5.38 -14.77 -15.83
CA ALA A 746 5.35 -13.93 -17.03
C ALA A 746 6.18 -14.51 -18.18
N TRP A 747 7.35 -15.07 -17.89
CA TRP A 747 8.17 -15.79 -18.88
C TRP A 747 7.41 -16.98 -19.47
N ASN A 748 6.86 -17.85 -18.62
CA ASN A 748 6.14 -19.05 -19.06
C ASN A 748 4.77 -18.75 -19.70
N LEU A 749 4.14 -17.61 -19.40
CA LEU A 749 2.99 -17.10 -20.16
C LEU A 749 3.43 -16.56 -21.53
N SER A 750 4.59 -15.90 -21.62
CA SER A 750 5.10 -15.42 -22.91
C SER A 750 5.31 -16.57 -23.90
N VAL A 751 5.78 -17.73 -23.43
CA VAL A 751 6.00 -18.94 -24.23
C VAL A 751 4.72 -19.46 -24.91
N GLN A 752 3.55 -19.20 -24.31
CA GLN A 752 2.26 -19.67 -24.83
C GLN A 752 1.73 -18.83 -26.01
N GLU A 753 2.40 -17.73 -26.38
CA GLU A 753 2.10 -17.01 -27.61
C GLU A 753 2.59 -17.82 -28.83
N LYS A 754 1.70 -18.06 -29.81
CA LYS A 754 1.89 -19.01 -30.92
C LYS A 754 3.16 -18.80 -31.78
N THR A 755 3.77 -17.63 -31.73
CA THR A 755 4.97 -17.26 -32.49
C THR A 755 6.23 -17.20 -31.62
N SER A 756 6.23 -17.84 -30.45
CA SER A 756 7.34 -17.80 -29.50
C SER A 756 8.46 -18.81 -29.81
N PRO A 757 9.71 -18.37 -30.09
CA PRO A 757 10.87 -19.26 -30.10
C PRO A 757 11.43 -19.57 -28.69
N ARG A 758 10.78 -19.10 -27.62
CA ARG A 758 11.22 -19.31 -26.23
C ARG A 758 10.70 -20.62 -25.67
N ASN A 759 11.53 -21.29 -24.87
CA ASN A 759 11.13 -22.46 -24.07
C ASN A 759 10.60 -22.06 -22.69
N ALA A 760 9.66 -22.83 -22.18
CA ALA A 760 9.21 -22.72 -20.79
C ALA A 760 10.31 -23.23 -19.85
N LEU A 761 10.55 -22.49 -18.77
CA LEU A 761 11.56 -22.84 -17.78
C LEU A 761 10.90 -23.42 -16.53
N LYS A 762 11.54 -24.41 -15.91
CA LYS A 762 11.27 -24.80 -14.53
C LYS A 762 11.68 -23.66 -13.60
N ARG A 763 11.15 -23.67 -12.38
CA ARG A 763 11.35 -22.57 -11.42
C ARG A 763 12.82 -22.39 -11.04
N HIS A 764 13.51 -23.49 -10.72
CA HIS A 764 14.95 -23.46 -10.40
C HIS A 764 15.82 -23.05 -11.59
N GLU A 765 15.47 -23.46 -12.82
CA GLU A 765 16.18 -23.04 -14.05
C GLU A 765 16.08 -21.52 -14.23
N PHE A 766 14.89 -20.95 -14.06
CA PHE A 766 14.66 -19.50 -14.13
C PHE A 766 15.40 -18.75 -13.01
N MET A 767 15.31 -19.22 -11.77
CA MET A 767 15.95 -18.59 -10.60
C MET A 767 17.48 -18.66 -10.68
N LEU A 768 18.04 -19.79 -11.12
CA LEU A 768 19.48 -19.95 -11.32
C LEU A 768 19.98 -19.02 -12.44
N PHE A 769 19.29 -18.96 -13.59
CA PHE A 769 19.62 -18.02 -14.65
C PHE A 769 19.65 -16.56 -14.14
N VAL A 770 18.62 -16.15 -13.39
CA VAL A 770 18.58 -14.81 -12.77
C VAL A 770 19.74 -14.61 -11.77
N ALA A 771 20.10 -15.65 -11.01
CA ALA A 771 21.22 -15.58 -10.07
C ALA A 771 22.58 -15.40 -10.77
N GLU A 772 22.86 -16.19 -11.82
CA GLU A 772 24.11 -16.01 -12.60
C GLU A 772 24.13 -14.62 -13.27
N CYS A 773 23.04 -14.15 -13.88
CA CYS A 773 22.99 -12.80 -14.46
C CYS A 773 23.15 -11.66 -13.44
N LEU A 774 22.82 -11.89 -12.16
CA LEU A 774 23.08 -10.94 -11.08
C LEU A 774 24.56 -10.96 -10.64
N LEU A 775 25.20 -12.13 -10.66
CA LEU A 775 26.61 -12.32 -10.30
C LEU A 775 27.56 -11.81 -11.41
N ASP A 776 27.25 -12.11 -12.66
CA ASP A 776 27.95 -11.64 -13.85
C ASP A 776 27.48 -10.25 -14.31
N TYR A 777 26.68 -9.56 -13.49
CA TYR A 777 26.14 -8.25 -13.86
C TYR A 777 27.27 -7.27 -14.16
N ASN A 778 27.31 -6.81 -15.40
CA ASN A 778 28.12 -5.68 -15.81
C ASN A 778 27.20 -4.49 -16.00
N GLU A 779 27.64 -3.30 -15.57
CA GLU A 779 26.97 -2.09 -16.00
C GLU A 779 27.08 -2.04 -17.53
N PRO A 780 25.98 -1.83 -18.28
CA PRO A 780 26.08 -1.64 -19.71
C PRO A 780 27.04 -0.48 -19.94
N GLU A 781 28.02 -0.68 -20.83
CA GLU A 781 28.96 0.37 -21.19
C GLU A 781 28.17 1.63 -21.52
N ALA A 782 28.62 2.77 -21.00
CA ALA A 782 27.98 4.05 -21.29
C ALA A 782 28.01 4.21 -22.81
N ALA A 783 26.83 4.08 -23.44
CA ALA A 783 26.75 3.82 -24.87
C ALA A 783 27.58 4.84 -25.63
N ASP A 784 28.53 4.34 -26.43
CA ASP A 784 29.29 5.17 -27.36
C ASP A 784 28.26 5.93 -28.22
N PRO A 785 28.20 7.28 -28.13
CA PRO A 785 27.13 8.04 -28.75
C PRO A 785 27.06 7.86 -30.27
N ASP A 786 28.14 7.40 -30.91
CA ASP A 786 28.21 7.15 -32.35
C ASP A 786 27.91 5.69 -32.76
N ASN A 787 27.74 4.73 -31.83
CA ASN A 787 27.68 3.30 -32.17
C ASN A 787 26.51 2.51 -31.55
N THR A 788 25.34 3.16 -31.44
CA THR A 788 24.07 2.46 -31.18
C THR A 788 23.29 2.24 -32.48
N PRO A 789 22.76 1.02 -32.74
CA PRO A 789 21.85 0.82 -33.88
C PRO A 789 20.59 1.65 -33.66
N GLU A 790 20.39 2.62 -34.55
CA GLU A 790 19.33 3.64 -34.61
C GLU A 790 18.42 3.73 -33.38
N ASN A 791 18.78 4.65 -32.48
CA ASN A 791 17.99 5.14 -31.35
C ASN A 791 16.47 5.07 -31.59
N ASP A 792 15.77 4.26 -30.78
CA ASP A 792 14.36 4.52 -30.47
C ASP A 792 14.31 5.59 -29.36
N PRO A 793 14.03 6.87 -29.69
CA PRO A 793 14.09 7.97 -28.73
C PRO A 793 12.98 7.90 -27.66
N MET A 794 12.13 6.88 -27.68
CA MET A 794 11.02 6.71 -26.76
C MET A 794 11.38 5.92 -25.49
N LYS A 795 12.51 5.20 -25.46
CA LYS A 795 12.79 4.16 -24.45
C LYS A 795 12.96 4.69 -23.01
N ASP A 796 13.54 5.88 -22.84
CA ASP A 796 13.85 6.46 -21.53
C ASP A 796 12.90 7.62 -21.12
N HIS A 797 12.03 8.05 -22.03
CA HIS A 797 11.13 9.20 -21.84
C HIS A 797 9.87 8.80 -21.05
N LEU A 798 9.96 8.77 -19.72
CA LEU A 798 8.84 8.37 -18.85
C LEU A 798 7.86 9.54 -18.57
N PRO A 799 6.53 9.30 -18.66
CA PRO A 799 5.51 10.27 -18.28
C PRO A 799 5.32 10.32 -16.76
N LEU A 800 5.76 11.40 -16.13
CA LEU A 800 5.55 11.67 -14.71
C LEU A 800 4.27 12.48 -14.48
N GLN A 801 3.52 12.15 -13.43
CA GLN A 801 2.47 13.03 -12.93
C GLN A 801 3.08 14.28 -12.27
N PRO A 802 2.63 15.51 -12.61
CA PRO A 802 3.14 16.73 -11.99
C PRO A 802 2.89 16.74 -10.47
N LYS A 803 3.95 16.91 -9.65
CA LYS A 803 3.87 16.96 -8.17
C LYS A 803 3.13 18.18 -7.60
N MET A 804 2.58 19.05 -8.45
CA MET A 804 1.77 20.21 -8.11
C MET A 804 0.59 20.29 -9.08
N LYS A 805 -0.56 20.83 -8.65
CA LYS A 805 -1.65 21.18 -9.60
C LYS A 805 -1.04 22.03 -10.71
N ALA A 806 -1.19 21.57 -11.96
CA ALA A 806 -0.53 22.17 -13.11
C ALA A 806 -0.74 23.68 -13.14
N ASN A 807 0.36 24.43 -13.09
CA ASN A 807 0.30 25.88 -13.02
C ASN A 807 -0.30 26.41 -14.34
N ASN A 808 -1.11 27.48 -14.31
CA ASN A 808 -2.07 27.84 -15.38
C ASN A 808 -1.46 28.16 -16.78
N ARG A 809 -0.13 28.08 -16.88
CA ARG A 809 0.71 28.27 -18.07
C ARG A 809 1.06 26.97 -18.82
N GLN A 810 0.95 25.80 -18.19
CA GLN A 810 1.29 24.49 -18.79
C GLN A 810 0.17 24.03 -19.74
N ARG A 811 0.55 23.54 -20.92
CA ARG A 811 -0.34 23.14 -22.03
C ARG A 811 0.31 21.97 -22.78
N CYS A 812 -0.48 21.01 -23.28
CA CYS A 812 0.03 19.92 -24.11
C CYS A 812 0.74 20.48 -25.35
N ILE A 813 2.01 20.11 -25.57
CA ILE A 813 2.82 20.63 -26.68
C ILE A 813 2.24 20.27 -28.05
N VAL A 814 1.61 19.10 -28.16
CA VAL A 814 0.96 18.60 -29.38
C VAL A 814 -0.38 19.30 -29.60
N CYS A 815 -1.33 19.28 -28.66
CA CYS A 815 -2.62 19.95 -28.87
C CYS A 815 -2.48 21.49 -29.01
N ARG A 816 -1.45 22.09 -28.39
CA ARG A 816 -1.10 23.52 -28.55
C ARG A 816 -0.60 23.86 -29.96
N LEU A 817 -0.07 22.89 -30.71
CA LEU A 817 0.38 23.09 -32.08
C LEU A 817 -0.79 23.53 -32.96
N GLU A 818 -1.84 22.71 -33.03
CA GLU A 818 -2.96 22.86 -33.97
C GLU A 818 -3.99 23.92 -33.53
N SER A 819 -4.15 24.12 -32.21
CA SER A 819 -4.95 25.23 -31.65
C SER A 819 -4.23 26.59 -31.74
N GLY A 820 -2.97 26.60 -32.18
CA GLY A 820 -2.22 27.83 -32.42
C GLY A 820 -2.68 28.57 -33.68
N GLN A 821 -2.33 29.86 -33.76
CA GLN A 821 -2.61 30.76 -34.89
C GLN A 821 -2.18 30.24 -36.28
N TRP A 822 -1.31 29.23 -36.33
CA TRP A 822 -0.74 28.69 -37.56
C TRP A 822 -1.62 27.64 -38.28
N PHE A 823 -2.61 27.06 -37.59
CA PHE A 823 -3.52 26.05 -38.14
C PHE A 823 -4.99 26.45 -37.95
N ASN A 824 -5.66 25.99 -36.87
CA ASN A 824 -7.07 26.29 -36.63
C ASN A 824 -7.30 26.90 -35.24
N PRO A 825 -7.35 28.25 -35.13
CA PRO A 825 -7.65 28.93 -33.87
C PRO A 825 -9.02 28.58 -33.27
N LYS A 826 -9.97 28.10 -34.10
CA LYS A 826 -11.33 27.74 -33.67
C LYS A 826 -11.39 26.42 -32.88
N LEU A 827 -10.32 25.61 -32.88
CA LEU A 827 -10.22 24.39 -32.04
C LEU A 827 -10.22 24.69 -30.52
N GLY A 828 -10.01 25.95 -30.13
CA GLY A 828 -10.03 26.38 -28.74
C GLY A 828 -8.92 25.80 -27.85
N GLU A 829 -8.96 26.13 -26.56
CA GLU A 829 -8.05 25.59 -25.53
C GLU A 829 -8.68 24.46 -24.68
N ALA A 830 -9.85 23.96 -25.08
CA ALA A 830 -10.52 22.84 -24.42
C ALA A 830 -9.62 21.59 -24.42
N GLY A 831 -9.57 20.86 -23.30
CA GLY A 831 -8.74 19.67 -23.14
C GLY A 831 -7.22 19.90 -23.02
N ILE A 832 -6.66 20.99 -23.56
CA ILE A 832 -5.19 21.22 -23.69
C ILE A 832 -4.44 21.27 -22.33
N ARG A 833 -5.16 21.52 -21.23
CA ARG A 833 -4.61 21.62 -19.86
C ARG A 833 -4.89 20.39 -18.97
N SER A 834 -5.74 19.44 -19.40
CA SER A 834 -6.23 18.33 -18.57
C SER A 834 -5.50 17.02 -18.84
N GLY A 835 -5.15 16.25 -17.80
CA GLY A 835 -4.48 14.95 -17.98
C GLY A 835 -3.07 15.05 -18.57
N LEU A 836 -2.37 16.15 -18.31
CA LEU A 836 -0.98 16.36 -18.72
C LEU A 836 -0.01 15.51 -17.88
N SER A 837 0.92 14.84 -18.55
CA SER A 837 2.12 14.28 -17.95
C SER A 837 3.35 15.08 -18.38
N MET A 838 4.34 15.18 -17.50
CA MET A 838 5.62 15.79 -17.77
C MET A 838 6.66 14.70 -18.05
N CYS A 839 7.42 14.82 -19.14
CA CYS A 839 8.53 13.90 -19.39
C CYS A 839 9.65 14.04 -18.34
N SER A 840 10.08 12.92 -17.77
CA SER A 840 11.18 12.81 -16.81
C SER A 840 12.49 13.46 -17.29
N ILE A 841 12.85 13.22 -18.55
CA ILE A 841 14.09 13.68 -19.17
C ILE A 841 13.94 15.14 -19.63
N CYS A 842 13.00 15.38 -20.52
CA CYS A 842 13.04 16.54 -21.42
C CYS A 842 12.04 17.65 -21.07
N GLY A 843 11.25 17.48 -20.00
CA GLY A 843 10.33 18.48 -19.48
C GLY A 843 9.11 18.81 -20.35
N ILE A 844 8.88 18.08 -21.45
CA ILE A 844 7.67 18.26 -22.28
C ILE A 844 6.42 17.93 -21.47
N PHE A 845 5.41 18.79 -21.56
CA PHE A 845 4.05 18.51 -21.11
C PHE A 845 3.20 18.01 -22.27
N ALA A 846 2.62 16.82 -22.15
CA ALA A 846 1.73 16.24 -23.15
C ALA A 846 0.71 15.28 -22.53
N HIS A 847 -0.41 15.02 -23.21
CA HIS A 847 -1.40 14.06 -22.73
C HIS A 847 -0.89 12.63 -22.87
N ASN A 848 -0.93 11.87 -21.78
CA ASN A 848 -0.54 10.46 -21.74
C ASN A 848 -1.75 9.51 -21.84
N HIS A 849 -2.78 9.94 -22.57
CA HIS A 849 -3.93 9.14 -22.96
C HIS A 849 -4.15 9.30 -24.47
N ILE A 850 -4.84 8.35 -25.10
CA ILE A 850 -5.25 8.47 -26.50
C ILE A 850 -6.35 9.52 -26.55
N ILE A 851 -6.23 10.47 -27.48
CA ILE A 851 -7.22 11.53 -27.67
C ILE A 851 -8.08 11.14 -28.87
N SER A 852 -9.35 10.85 -28.63
CA SER A 852 -10.35 10.52 -29.65
C SER A 852 -11.05 11.77 -30.23
N ASP A 853 -10.35 12.90 -30.31
CA ASP A 853 -10.84 14.18 -30.79
C ASP A 853 -10.74 14.18 -32.32
N SER A 854 -11.87 14.12 -33.03
CA SER A 854 -11.93 14.04 -34.49
C SER A 854 -11.32 15.25 -35.19
N ASP A 855 -11.26 16.38 -34.49
CA ASP A 855 -11.01 17.70 -35.07
C ASP A 855 -9.51 18.00 -35.18
N ARG A 856 -8.65 17.09 -34.69
CA ARG A 856 -7.19 17.21 -34.66
C ARG A 856 -6.51 16.27 -35.64
N HIS A 857 -6.16 16.80 -36.81
CA HIS A 857 -5.54 16.03 -37.89
C HIS A 857 -4.23 15.32 -37.51
N ILE A 858 -3.47 15.76 -36.50
CA ILE A 858 -2.22 15.07 -36.11
C ILE A 858 -2.44 13.63 -35.62
N HIS A 859 -3.58 13.34 -34.98
CA HIS A 859 -3.91 11.97 -34.55
C HIS A 859 -4.43 11.07 -35.69
N ASN A 860 -4.84 11.68 -36.81
CA ASN A 860 -5.31 10.98 -38.00
C ASN A 860 -4.19 10.64 -39.00
N LEU A 861 -2.94 11.05 -38.70
CA LEU A 861 -1.77 10.67 -39.50
C LEU A 861 -1.41 9.20 -39.26
N GLN A 862 -1.18 8.44 -40.33
CA GLN A 862 -0.94 6.99 -40.27
C GLN A 862 0.20 6.59 -39.33
N GLN A 863 1.28 7.39 -39.25
CA GLN A 863 2.39 7.17 -38.32
C GLN A 863 2.06 7.44 -36.84
N PHE A 864 0.94 8.10 -36.55
CA PHE A 864 0.51 8.50 -35.21
C PHE A 864 -0.82 7.89 -34.74
N GLN A 865 -1.41 7.01 -35.56
CA GLN A 865 -2.58 6.23 -35.18
C GLN A 865 -2.33 5.48 -33.86
N ASP A 866 -3.34 5.51 -32.97
CA ASP A 866 -3.32 4.96 -31.61
C ASP A 866 -2.20 5.46 -30.67
N LYS A 867 -1.48 6.52 -31.04
CA LYS A 867 -0.45 7.14 -30.19
C LYS A 867 -1.03 8.27 -29.33
N THR A 868 -0.61 8.32 -28.07
CA THR A 868 -0.91 9.46 -27.18
C THR A 868 -0.15 10.71 -27.63
N CYS A 869 -0.61 11.90 -27.25
CA CYS A 869 0.16 13.13 -27.47
C CYS A 869 1.57 13.05 -26.87
N PHE A 870 1.77 12.32 -25.77
CA PHE A 870 3.08 12.09 -25.19
C PHE A 870 3.97 11.23 -26.07
N GLN A 871 3.44 10.18 -26.71
CA GLN A 871 4.18 9.36 -27.66
C GLN A 871 4.48 10.13 -28.96
N ILE A 872 3.52 10.89 -29.49
CA ILE A 872 3.74 11.80 -30.64
C ILE A 872 4.83 12.82 -30.31
N ALA A 873 4.88 13.33 -29.07
CA ALA A 873 5.90 14.28 -28.60
C ALA A 873 7.34 13.72 -28.57
N HIS A 874 7.49 12.39 -28.65
CA HIS A 874 8.79 11.69 -28.56
C HIS A 874 9.06 10.76 -29.75
N HIS A 875 8.15 10.64 -30.71
CA HIS A 875 8.38 9.95 -31.98
C HIS A 875 9.43 10.70 -32.83
N PRO A 876 10.27 10.04 -33.64
CA PRO A 876 11.27 10.72 -34.50
C PRO A 876 10.71 11.92 -35.31
N ASP A 877 9.62 11.70 -36.06
CA ASP A 877 8.91 12.75 -36.82
C ASP A 877 8.41 13.90 -35.95
N GLY A 878 8.04 13.58 -34.70
CA GLY A 878 7.64 14.55 -33.70
C GLY A 878 8.85 15.34 -33.23
N VAL A 879 9.91 14.69 -32.73
CA VAL A 879 11.09 15.35 -32.16
C VAL A 879 11.69 16.38 -33.12
N ALA A 880 11.71 16.08 -34.42
CA ALA A 880 12.11 17.00 -35.49
C ALA A 880 11.32 18.33 -35.53
N LEU A 881 10.09 18.35 -35.00
CA LEU A 881 9.19 19.50 -34.93
C LEU A 881 9.51 20.46 -33.77
N TRP A 882 10.14 20.03 -32.68
CA TRP A 882 10.34 20.86 -31.46
C TRP A 882 11.81 21.08 -31.11
N GLN A 883 12.42 22.09 -31.73
CA GLN A 883 13.80 22.52 -31.46
C GLN A 883 13.92 23.19 -30.09
N LEU A 884 14.99 22.87 -29.34
CA LEU A 884 15.42 23.63 -28.16
C LEU A 884 15.91 25.02 -28.59
N ARG A 885 15.54 26.07 -27.85
CA ARG A 885 16.01 27.44 -28.12
C ARG A 885 17.48 27.67 -27.77
N ASP A 886 18.01 26.91 -26.81
CA ASP A 886 19.42 26.92 -26.42
C ASP A 886 20.04 25.53 -26.61
N ARG A 887 21.19 25.45 -27.30
CA ARG A 887 21.91 24.18 -27.50
C ARG A 887 22.59 23.66 -26.24
N HIS A 888 22.80 24.51 -25.23
CA HIS A 888 23.55 24.17 -24.01
C HIS A 888 22.68 23.70 -22.84
N HIS A 889 21.35 23.64 -22.98
CA HIS A 889 20.44 23.23 -21.91
C HIS A 889 19.39 22.21 -22.41
N CYS A 890 19.40 21.00 -21.83
CA CYS A 890 18.44 19.94 -22.12
C CYS A 890 17.01 20.20 -21.60
N LYS A 891 16.81 21.26 -20.81
CA LYS A 891 15.52 21.69 -20.23
C LYS A 891 15.30 23.17 -20.52
N GLY A 892 14.54 23.48 -21.58
CA GLY A 892 14.30 24.86 -22.00
C GLY A 892 13.05 25.03 -22.88
N PRO A 893 12.61 26.27 -23.14
CA PRO A 893 11.46 26.57 -23.99
C PRO A 893 11.73 26.13 -25.43
N ARG A 894 10.87 25.25 -25.98
CA ARG A 894 10.99 24.76 -27.36
C ARG A 894 10.30 25.68 -28.37
N SER A 895 10.89 25.81 -29.55
CA SER A 895 10.33 26.48 -30.74
C SER A 895 9.96 25.47 -31.82
N ILE A 896 8.96 25.81 -32.63
CA ILE A 896 8.49 24.93 -33.71
C ILE A 896 9.41 25.04 -34.93
N CYS A 897 9.93 23.90 -35.37
CA CYS A 897 10.71 23.73 -36.59
C CYS A 897 9.80 23.79 -37.83
N ARG A 898 9.74 24.95 -38.49
CA ARG A 898 8.88 25.15 -39.68
C ARG A 898 9.37 24.42 -40.94
N SER A 899 10.60 23.92 -40.93
CA SER A 899 11.16 23.10 -42.00
C SER A 899 10.94 21.60 -41.80
N ALA A 900 10.40 21.16 -40.66
CA ALA A 900 10.11 19.74 -40.41
C ALA A 900 9.04 19.22 -41.38
N PRO A 901 9.18 18.00 -41.95
CA PRO A 901 8.18 17.43 -42.86
C PRO A 901 6.77 17.40 -42.25
N LEU A 902 6.66 17.02 -40.98
CA LEU A 902 5.40 16.99 -40.23
C LEU A 902 4.69 18.36 -40.18
N TRP A 903 5.43 19.47 -40.06
CA TRP A 903 4.85 20.82 -40.10
C TRP A 903 4.18 21.12 -41.44
N LYS A 904 4.85 20.75 -42.54
CA LYS A 904 4.33 20.94 -43.90
C LYS A 904 3.09 20.09 -44.15
N THR A 905 3.13 18.80 -43.78
CA THR A 905 2.00 17.88 -43.90
C THR A 905 0.76 18.39 -43.16
N LEU A 906 0.92 18.82 -41.91
CA LEU A 906 -0.20 19.40 -41.14
C LEU A 906 -0.73 20.69 -41.79
N ARG A 907 0.12 21.57 -42.34
CA ARG A 907 -0.36 22.81 -43.00
C ARG A 907 -1.20 22.49 -44.22
N LYS A 908 -0.82 21.49 -45.01
CA LYS A 908 -1.59 21.02 -46.17
C LYS A 908 -2.95 20.46 -45.75
N LEU A 909 -3.02 19.67 -44.67
CA LEU A 909 -4.27 19.12 -44.14
C LEU A 909 -5.25 20.22 -43.67
N TYR A 910 -4.75 21.27 -42.99
CA TYR A 910 -5.56 22.43 -42.60
C TYR A 910 -5.75 23.49 -43.71
N GLY A 911 -5.46 23.16 -44.97
CA GLY A 911 -5.66 24.06 -46.13
C GLY A 911 -4.87 25.38 -46.06
N LYS A 912 -3.70 25.39 -45.40
CA LYS A 912 -2.89 26.60 -45.23
C LYS A 912 -1.77 26.68 -46.28
N PRO A 913 -1.49 27.87 -46.85
CA PRO A 913 -0.44 28.02 -47.86
C PRO A 913 0.94 27.66 -47.30
N GLU A 914 1.81 27.14 -48.18
CA GLU A 914 3.20 26.90 -47.82
C GLU A 914 3.91 28.24 -47.59
N ILE A 915 4.60 28.36 -46.45
CA ILE A 915 5.31 29.60 -46.11
C ILE A 915 6.74 29.44 -46.61
N GLU A 916 7.11 30.20 -47.64
CA GLU A 916 8.50 30.30 -48.07
C GLU A 916 9.38 30.74 -46.90
N THR A 917 10.38 29.92 -46.59
CA THR A 917 11.40 30.27 -45.61
C THR A 917 12.29 31.37 -46.16
N ARG A 918 12.01 32.63 -45.81
CA ARG A 918 12.91 33.78 -46.07
C ARG A 918 14.34 33.40 -45.69
N LYS A 919 15.18 33.10 -46.70
CA LYS A 919 16.62 32.91 -46.52
C LYS A 919 17.17 34.23 -45.98
N ARG A 920 17.53 34.27 -44.69
CA ARG A 920 18.42 35.32 -44.18
C ARG A 920 19.72 35.22 -44.98
N LYS A 921 20.03 36.24 -45.80
CA LYS A 921 21.40 36.41 -46.32
C LYS A 921 22.33 36.44 -45.10
N ARG A 922 23.08 35.36 -44.90
CA ARG A 922 24.31 35.46 -44.11
C ARG A 922 25.26 36.34 -44.90
N LYS A 923 25.92 37.24 -44.20
CA LYS A 923 27.02 38.03 -44.73
C LYS A 923 28.24 37.21 -44.36
N ASP A 924 28.77 36.48 -45.33
CA ASP A 924 29.90 35.59 -45.08
C ASP A 924 31.12 36.43 -44.70
N LYS A 925 31.84 35.95 -43.69
CA LYS A 925 33.21 36.30 -43.40
C LYS A 925 33.90 34.98 -43.11
N ASP A 926 34.55 34.47 -44.14
CA ASP A 926 35.29 33.23 -44.09
C ASP A 926 36.44 33.33 -43.10
N ASN A 927 36.75 32.20 -42.48
CA ASN A 927 37.94 32.01 -41.67
C ASN A 927 38.50 30.64 -42.04
N ASN A 928 38.93 30.50 -43.30
CA ASN A 928 39.74 29.37 -43.74
C ASN A 928 41.19 29.64 -43.32
N ASN A 929 41.73 28.82 -42.44
CA ASN A 929 43.13 28.47 -42.51
C ASN A 929 43.23 27.28 -43.46
N GLU A 930 43.90 27.44 -44.59
CA GLU A 930 44.32 26.33 -45.45
C GLU A 930 45.74 25.89 -45.05
N GLU A 931 45.98 24.59 -45.06
CA GLU A 931 47.31 24.06 -45.35
C GLU A 931 47.51 24.15 -46.87
N GLY A 932 48.54 24.85 -47.32
CA GLY A 932 48.83 25.05 -48.74
C GLY A 932 50.08 25.90 -48.94
N ASP A 933 51.04 25.37 -49.68
CA ASP A 933 52.38 25.94 -49.84
C ASP A 933 52.45 27.21 -50.72
N ASP A 934 53.64 27.81 -50.65
CA ASP A 934 54.30 28.69 -51.63
C ASP A 934 54.08 30.23 -51.62
N GLN A 935 55.17 30.89 -51.19
CA GLN A 935 55.83 32.02 -51.84
C GLN A 935 55.04 33.32 -52.19
N SER A 936 55.34 34.34 -51.36
CA SER A 936 56.05 35.58 -51.75
C SER A 936 55.34 36.95 -51.64
N THR A 937 56.07 37.85 -50.96
CA THR A 937 56.12 39.32 -51.12
C THR A 937 54.97 40.25 -50.69
N LYS A 938 55.22 40.87 -49.52
CA LYS A 938 55.32 42.34 -49.27
C LYS A 938 54.06 43.22 -49.12
N SER A 939 54.00 43.85 -47.93
CA SER A 939 53.68 45.28 -47.65
C SER A 939 52.29 45.83 -47.97
N SER A 940 51.69 46.76 -47.21
CA SER A 940 51.98 47.35 -45.88
C SER A 940 50.91 48.39 -45.56
N ASN A 941 50.54 48.58 -44.28
CA ASN A 941 49.97 49.83 -43.71
C ASN A 941 48.59 50.32 -44.27
N SER A 942 47.77 51.13 -43.59
CA SER A 942 47.76 51.62 -42.19
C SER A 942 46.39 52.26 -41.87
N ASP A 943 46.01 52.21 -40.60
CA ASP A 943 45.31 53.22 -39.79
C ASP A 943 43.87 53.73 -40.10
N ASP A 944 43.14 53.83 -38.96
CA ASP A 944 42.39 55.00 -38.48
C ASP A 944 40.85 55.21 -38.65
N VAL A 945 40.16 54.98 -37.52
CA VAL A 945 39.51 56.03 -36.69
C VAL A 945 38.02 56.47 -36.89
N GLN A 946 37.25 56.17 -35.83
CA GLN A 946 36.22 57.00 -35.15
C GLN A 946 34.71 57.07 -35.57
N LYS A 947 33.90 56.63 -34.59
CA LYS A 947 32.84 57.36 -33.84
C LYS A 947 31.37 57.46 -34.34
N LYS A 948 30.51 57.02 -33.40
CA LYS A 948 29.31 57.68 -32.81
C LYS A 948 27.93 57.64 -33.50
N ASN A 949 27.09 56.73 -32.96
CA ASN A 949 25.99 56.97 -31.99
C ASN A 949 24.74 57.84 -32.31
N THR A 950 23.65 57.54 -31.57
CA THR A 950 22.29 58.16 -31.54
C THR A 950 21.35 57.76 -32.70
N GLY A 951 20.01 57.68 -32.55
CA GLY A 951 19.13 57.88 -31.39
C GLY A 951 17.68 57.37 -31.64
N THR A 952 16.87 57.31 -30.58
CA THR A 952 15.48 56.78 -30.49
C THR A 952 14.38 57.74 -30.97
N PHE A 953 13.21 57.26 -31.45
CA PHE A 953 11.88 57.36 -30.77
C PHE A 953 10.61 56.97 -31.61
N TYR A 954 9.50 56.77 -30.87
CA TYR A 954 8.06 56.93 -31.20
C TYR A 954 7.19 55.78 -31.77
N ASP A 955 5.89 55.98 -31.55
CA ASP A 955 4.77 55.05 -31.32
C ASP A 955 3.47 55.75 -31.79
N SER A 956 2.46 55.02 -32.29
CA SER A 956 1.02 55.38 -32.30
C SER A 956 0.14 54.43 -33.16
N SER A 957 -1.17 54.53 -32.90
CA SER A 957 -2.34 53.81 -33.43
C SER A 957 -2.74 54.28 -34.86
N ASP A 958 -3.79 53.83 -35.57
CA ASP A 958 -5.16 53.46 -35.14
C ASP A 958 -5.95 52.53 -36.13
N ASN A 959 -7.23 52.30 -35.80
CA ASN A 959 -8.21 51.36 -36.39
C ASN A 959 -8.59 51.55 -37.89
N ASP A 960 -9.19 50.49 -38.48
CA ASP A 960 -10.55 50.47 -39.11
C ASP A 960 -10.71 49.23 -40.07
N ILE A 961 -11.69 48.31 -39.98
CA ILE A 961 -13.16 48.30 -40.26
C ILE A 961 -13.49 47.31 -41.43
N TYR A 962 -14.32 46.28 -41.15
CA TYR A 962 -15.09 45.39 -42.05
C TYR A 962 -14.31 44.52 -43.09
N ASN A 963 -14.73 43.32 -43.49
CA ASN A 963 -15.94 42.50 -43.24
C ASN A 963 -15.59 41.13 -42.64
#